data_AF-A0A2I6B8Q9-F1
#
_entry.id   AF-A0A2I6B8Q9-F1
#
_cell.length_a   1.000
_cell.length_b   1.000
_cell.length_c   1.000
_cell.angle_alpha   90.00
_cell.angle_beta   90.00
_cell.angle_gamma   90.00
#
_symmetry.space_group_name_H-M   'P 1'
#
loop_
_entity.id
_entity.type
_entity.pdbx_description
1 polymer ?
#
loop_
_entity_poly.entity_id
_entity_poly.type
_entity_poly.pdbx_seq_one_letter_code
_entity_poly.pdbx_strand_id
1 'polypeptide(L)'
;LPEDSHLANSDQGEVAASLDKVAENHVEVAALPLQVPSETDTESNKSIQTISKDAFCLSQRETVNHQANLQNLCRICGGSFKNDPYKRHYPVHGPVDDDTQALLRKKEKRATSWPFLLAKVFKIDVRGDIDTIHPTNFCHNCRNVVQRKFSNAPSEVYFPRKDTMKWQPHSSSCDVCGTSFRGIKRKKRSLNPPLSKKPKIVAGCARKVRNVRNLKLVNNKALMKKIANCNKIHLSTKILAVDYPVDFVKSISCQVCEHILADPVETTCKHLYCRACILKCIKVMGSYCPACRYPCFPTDLVSPVKSFLNILNNLILRCPIKDCQEEVVLGKYGPHFSSHKEAEEKEGYVYINKGGRPRQHLLSLTRRAQKHRLRELKLQVKTFAEKEEGGDVKSVCLTLFLLALRARNEHRQADELEAIMQGKGSGLHPAVCLAIRVNTFLSCSQYHKMYRTVKAITGRQIFQPLHALRTAEKSLLPGYHPFEWEPPLKNVSSNTDVGIIDGLSGIQHLVDDYPVDTIAKRFRYDVALVSALMDMEEDILEGLKTQDLDDYLKGPFTVVIKESCDGMGDVSEKHGCGPAVPEKAVRFSFTLMSISVAQGDANVKVFEESKPNSELCCKPLCLMLADESDHETLTAILSPLVAEREAMKQSVLILDMAGIPRMFKFVFRGTGYDEKLVREVEGLEASGSTYICTLCDTTRQEASQNLVLHSITRSHAENLERYEVWRSNPYHETVDELRDRVKGVSAKPFIETVPSIDALHCDIGNAAEFYKIFQFEIGEVYKNPDVSKEERKRWQSTLDKHLRKKMNLKPMIRMNGNFARKLMTSGTVEAVCELIKCEERHEALRELMDLYLKMKPVWRTSCPTKECPELVCQYSFNSQRFAELLSTKFRYRYDGKITNYFHKTLAHVPEIIERDGSI
;
A
#
# COMPACT_ATOMS: atom_id res chain seq x y z
N LEU A 1 16.07 -28.19 28.78
CA LEU A 1 17.48 -28.03 29.19
C LEU A 1 18.36 -28.16 27.95
N PRO A 2 19.37 -27.30 27.77
CA PRO A 2 19.50 -25.89 28.18
C PRO A 2 19.29 -24.94 26.95
N GLU A 3 18.76 -23.72 27.09
CA GLU A 3 19.47 -22.43 27.39
C GLU A 3 20.31 -21.94 26.18
N ASP A 4 20.46 -20.65 25.88
CA ASP A 4 20.69 -19.50 26.77
C ASP A 4 19.73 -18.29 26.64
N SER A 5 19.81 -17.43 27.65
CA SER A 5 19.13 -16.14 27.74
C SER A 5 20.14 -15.00 27.95
N HIS A 6 19.77 -13.74 27.67
CA HIS A 6 20.45 -12.59 28.26
C HIS A 6 19.50 -11.39 28.44
N LEU A 7 19.51 -10.83 29.66
CA LEU A 7 18.83 -9.60 30.07
C LEU A 7 19.78 -8.73 30.92
N ALA A 8 19.88 -7.45 30.58
CA ALA A 8 20.26 -6.32 31.45
C ALA A 8 19.80 -5.04 30.71
N ASN A 9 19.07 -4.07 31.27
CA ASN A 9 19.13 -3.34 32.55
C ASN A 9 20.42 -2.50 32.71
N SER A 10 20.38 -1.23 33.12
CA SER A 10 19.22 -0.34 33.41
C SER A 10 19.66 1.15 33.53
N ASP A 11 18.70 2.03 33.84
CA ASP A 11 18.88 3.35 34.51
C ASP A 11 19.42 4.55 33.67
N GLN A 12 19.04 5.82 33.92
CA GLN A 12 18.02 6.41 34.83
C GLN A 12 17.57 7.80 34.29
N GLY A 13 16.41 8.35 34.73
CA GLY A 13 15.97 9.69 34.28
C GLY A 13 14.52 10.12 34.61
N GLU A 14 14.21 10.29 35.90
CA GLU A 14 12.98 10.90 36.46
C GLU A 14 13.00 12.47 36.37
N VAL A 15 11.97 13.31 36.64
CA VAL A 15 10.52 13.19 37.00
C VAL A 15 9.78 14.53 36.72
N ALA A 16 8.43 14.51 36.68
CA ALA A 16 7.46 15.64 36.73
C ALA A 16 7.53 16.74 35.62
N ALA A 17 6.45 17.34 35.08
CA ALA A 17 5.00 17.48 35.39
C ALA A 17 4.55 18.75 36.13
N SER A 18 3.89 19.66 35.40
CA SER A 18 2.88 20.61 35.90
C SER A 18 1.95 21.07 34.77
N LEU A 19 0.75 21.56 35.11
CA LEU A 19 -0.31 22.03 34.21
C LEU A 19 -0.77 23.42 34.66
N ASP A 20 -1.02 24.32 33.71
CA ASP A 20 -2.08 25.37 33.70
C ASP A 20 -1.78 26.43 32.60
N LYS A 21 -2.70 27.31 32.17
CA LYS A 21 -4.14 27.19 31.83
C LYS A 21 -4.62 28.54 31.23
N VAL A 22 -5.45 28.49 30.18
CA VAL A 22 -6.61 29.39 29.92
C VAL A 22 -6.37 30.89 29.56
N ALA A 23 -7.27 31.41 28.71
CA ALA A 23 -7.61 32.82 28.41
C ALA A 23 -6.59 33.71 27.66
N GLU A 24 -6.99 34.81 26.99
CA GLU A 24 -8.10 35.01 26.01
C GLU A 24 -7.99 36.42 25.35
N ASN A 25 -8.42 36.53 24.09
CA ASN A 25 -9.02 37.72 23.43
C ASN A 25 -8.26 39.05 23.11
N HIS A 26 -8.73 39.69 22.02
CA HIS A 26 -8.55 41.06 21.47
C HIS A 26 -7.12 41.50 21.01
N VAL A 27 -6.88 42.07 19.81
CA VAL A 27 -7.48 43.22 19.04
C VAL A 27 -7.03 44.57 19.67
N GLU A 28 -6.40 45.56 19.01
CA GLU A 28 -6.55 46.22 17.67
C GLU A 28 -5.15 46.76 17.16
N VAL A 29 -4.75 46.72 15.87
CA VAL A 29 -4.89 47.70 14.73
C VAL A 29 -3.90 48.91 14.66
N ALA A 30 -3.33 49.13 13.45
CA ALA A 30 -2.69 50.36 12.89
C ALA A 30 -1.34 50.87 13.48
N ALA A 31 -0.51 51.70 12.81
CA ALA A 31 -0.23 51.89 11.36
C ALA A 31 1.10 52.69 11.10
N LEU A 32 1.57 52.62 9.84
CA LEU A 32 2.70 53.33 9.14
C LEU A 32 2.88 54.85 9.43
N PRO A 33 4.09 55.47 9.25
CA PRO A 33 4.94 55.53 8.02
C PRO A 33 6.46 55.22 8.24
N LEU A 34 7.37 55.01 7.25
CA LEU A 34 7.83 55.80 6.08
C LEU A 34 8.51 57.16 6.47
N GLN A 35 9.65 57.62 5.93
CA GLN A 35 10.50 57.19 4.78
C GLN A 35 11.89 57.93 4.75
N VAL A 36 12.98 57.32 4.20
CA VAL A 36 14.33 57.90 3.81
C VAL A 36 15.14 58.70 4.88
N PRO A 37 16.40 59.15 4.64
CA PRO A 37 17.50 58.76 3.69
C PRO A 37 18.63 57.96 4.42
N SER A 38 19.66 57.30 3.86
CA SER A 38 20.46 57.30 2.60
C SER A 38 21.74 58.16 2.59
N GLU A 39 22.89 57.47 2.45
CA GLU A 39 24.26 58.00 2.18
C GLU A 39 24.91 58.80 3.34
N THR A 40 26.23 59.00 3.44
CA THR A 40 27.43 58.66 2.60
C THR A 40 28.52 58.03 3.53
N ASP A 41 29.77 57.64 3.20
CA ASP A 41 30.55 57.41 1.96
C ASP A 41 31.81 56.51 2.25
N THR A 42 32.66 56.28 1.23
CA THR A 42 34.16 56.11 1.20
C THR A 42 34.93 55.18 2.17
N GLU A 43 36.13 54.65 1.85
CA GLU A 43 36.99 54.67 0.64
C GLU A 43 37.77 53.32 0.55
N SER A 44 37.79 52.61 -0.60
CA SER A 44 38.92 52.47 -1.56
C SER A 44 40.13 51.62 -1.10
N ASN A 45 41.11 51.13 -1.88
CA ASN A 45 41.64 51.30 -3.27
C ASN A 45 42.27 49.93 -3.71
N LYS A 46 42.69 49.58 -4.93
CA LYS A 46 42.48 49.97 -6.35
C LYS A 46 43.16 48.91 -7.25
N SER A 47 42.69 48.67 -8.48
CA SER A 47 43.58 48.55 -9.67
C SER A 47 42.81 48.77 -10.98
N ILE A 48 43.30 49.70 -11.80
CA ILE A 48 42.59 50.35 -12.94
C ILE A 48 43.63 50.65 -14.06
N GLN A 49 43.33 50.56 -15.37
CA GLN A 49 42.08 50.18 -16.03
C GLN A 49 42.22 48.83 -16.80
N THR A 50 42.13 48.62 -18.12
CA THR A 50 41.90 49.44 -19.33
C THR A 50 41.30 48.55 -20.44
N ILE A 51 40.74 49.11 -21.52
CA ILE A 51 39.96 48.40 -22.55
C ILE A 51 40.51 48.66 -23.97
N SER A 52 40.25 47.71 -24.90
CA SER A 52 40.34 47.84 -26.38
C SER A 52 41.76 47.91 -26.98
N LYS A 53 42.16 46.93 -27.82
CA LYS A 53 41.64 46.83 -29.20
C LYS A 53 41.69 45.42 -29.81
N ASP A 54 41.07 45.32 -30.99
CA ASP A 54 41.10 44.26 -32.02
C ASP A 54 40.51 42.88 -31.67
N ALA A 55 39.63 42.41 -32.56
CA ALA A 55 38.80 41.21 -32.42
C ALA A 55 38.51 40.57 -33.79
N PHE A 56 37.82 39.42 -33.78
CA PHE A 56 37.37 38.62 -34.94
C PHE A 56 38.48 37.97 -35.79
N CYS A 57 38.51 36.64 -35.90
CA CYS A 57 37.49 35.92 -36.67
C CYS A 57 36.89 34.69 -35.95
N LEU A 58 35.88 34.93 -35.11
CA LEU A 58 34.74 33.99 -35.06
C LEU A 58 33.99 34.14 -36.40
N SER A 59 33.58 33.05 -37.04
CA SER A 59 32.90 33.20 -38.32
C SER A 59 31.50 33.79 -38.11
N GLN A 60 31.12 34.73 -38.98
CA GLN A 60 29.80 35.36 -38.98
C GLN A 60 28.66 34.32 -39.12
N ARG A 61 28.97 33.13 -39.63
CA ARG A 61 28.09 31.97 -39.72
C ARG A 61 27.87 31.25 -38.38
N GLU A 62 28.85 31.25 -37.47
CA GLU A 62 28.72 30.62 -36.15
C GLU A 62 27.88 31.47 -35.18
N THR A 63 28.01 32.79 -35.19
CA THR A 63 27.16 33.69 -34.39
C THR A 63 25.71 33.68 -34.89
N VAL A 64 25.48 33.67 -36.20
CA VAL A 64 24.14 33.48 -36.79
C VAL A 64 23.55 32.10 -36.44
N ASN A 65 24.35 31.03 -36.50
CA ASN A 65 23.91 29.70 -36.06
C ASN A 65 23.58 29.65 -34.55
N HIS A 66 24.33 30.36 -33.71
CA HIS A 66 24.03 30.47 -32.28
C HIS A 66 22.69 31.17 -32.05
N GLN A 67 22.45 32.31 -32.69
CA GLN A 67 21.20 33.06 -32.61
C GLN A 67 20.00 32.25 -33.12
N ALA A 68 20.16 31.53 -34.25
CA ALA A 68 19.14 30.62 -34.77
C ALA A 68 18.86 29.44 -33.82
N ASN A 69 19.87 28.95 -33.08
CA ASN A 69 19.66 27.93 -32.04
C ASN A 69 18.97 28.49 -30.79
N LEU A 70 19.29 29.72 -30.35
CA LEU A 70 18.58 30.41 -29.26
C LEU A 70 17.09 30.59 -29.58
N GLN A 71 16.74 31.00 -30.80
CA GLN A 71 15.35 31.11 -31.27
C GLN A 71 14.55 29.79 -31.19
N ASN A 72 15.22 28.63 -31.09
CA ASN A 72 14.61 27.32 -30.96
C ASN A 72 14.42 26.84 -29.50
N LEU A 73 14.68 27.71 -28.50
CA LEU A 73 14.63 27.41 -27.06
C LEU A 73 13.69 28.37 -26.30
N CYS A 74 13.07 27.89 -25.23
CA CYS A 74 12.25 28.70 -24.34
C CYS A 74 13.10 29.48 -23.32
N ARG A 75 12.97 30.82 -23.30
CA ARG A 75 13.65 31.75 -22.36
C ARG A 75 13.54 31.38 -20.88
N ILE A 76 12.41 30.80 -20.50
CA ILE A 76 12.00 30.54 -19.10
C ILE A 76 12.49 29.17 -18.60
N CYS A 77 12.41 28.13 -19.43
CA CYS A 77 12.66 26.74 -19.01
C CYS A 77 13.71 25.97 -19.82
N GLY A 78 14.27 26.56 -20.88
CA GLY A 78 15.29 25.93 -21.73
C GLY A 78 14.79 24.80 -22.64
N GLY A 79 13.51 24.42 -22.56
CA GLY A 79 12.91 23.41 -23.44
C GLY A 79 12.89 23.88 -24.90
N SER A 80 13.23 23.00 -25.84
CA SER A 80 13.19 23.34 -27.27
C SER A 80 11.79 23.21 -27.86
N PHE A 81 11.38 24.20 -28.67
CA PHE A 81 10.10 24.20 -29.38
C PHE A 81 9.97 23.04 -30.38
N LYS A 82 11.07 22.42 -30.81
CA LYS A 82 11.07 21.28 -31.76
C LYS A 82 10.39 20.02 -31.21
N ASN A 83 10.15 19.94 -29.90
CA ASN A 83 9.50 18.82 -29.23
C ASN A 83 8.05 19.12 -28.78
N ASP A 84 7.50 20.30 -29.07
CA ASP A 84 6.14 20.68 -28.68
C ASP A 84 5.14 20.33 -29.81
N PRO A 85 4.12 19.47 -29.56
CA PRO A 85 3.22 19.00 -30.62
C PRO A 85 2.39 20.12 -31.28
N TYR A 86 2.24 21.28 -30.64
CA TYR A 86 1.48 22.40 -31.19
C TYR A 86 2.34 23.51 -31.80
N LYS A 87 3.68 23.45 -31.66
CA LYS A 87 4.66 24.45 -32.16
C LYS A 87 4.42 25.93 -31.72
N ARG A 88 3.49 26.19 -30.79
CA ARG A 88 3.12 27.56 -30.35
C ARG A 88 4.20 28.15 -29.43
N HIS A 89 4.77 29.28 -29.85
CA HIS A 89 5.70 30.10 -29.07
C HIS A 89 5.14 31.52 -28.91
N TYR A 90 5.50 32.17 -27.81
CA TYR A 90 5.00 33.50 -27.42
C TYR A 90 6.18 34.45 -27.17
N PRO A 91 6.11 35.72 -27.63
CA PRO A 91 7.21 36.66 -27.49
C PRO A 91 7.38 37.09 -26.04
N VAL A 92 8.63 37.19 -25.59
CA VAL A 92 8.97 37.63 -24.21
C VAL A 92 8.67 39.12 -23.99
N HIS A 93 8.69 39.91 -25.07
CA HIS A 93 8.41 41.35 -25.07
C HIS A 93 7.16 41.66 -25.90
N GLY A 94 6.42 42.70 -25.50
CA GLY A 94 5.20 43.15 -26.17
C GLY A 94 3.94 43.07 -25.29
N PRO A 95 2.77 43.40 -25.86
CA PRO A 95 1.49 43.26 -25.19
C PRO A 95 1.15 41.78 -24.94
N VAL A 96 0.30 41.54 -23.94
CA VAL A 96 -0.21 40.18 -23.64
C VAL A 96 -1.26 39.77 -24.68
N ASP A 97 -1.33 38.48 -25.03
CA ASP A 97 -2.35 37.92 -25.93
C ASP A 97 -3.78 38.12 -25.43
N ASP A 98 -4.75 38.11 -26.36
CA ASP A 98 -6.15 38.45 -26.07
C ASP A 98 -6.84 37.54 -25.06
N ASP A 99 -6.61 36.21 -25.09
CA ASP A 99 -7.16 35.28 -24.09
C ASP A 99 -6.73 35.69 -22.67
N THR A 100 -5.43 35.95 -22.51
CA THR A 100 -4.81 36.27 -21.23
C THR A 100 -5.13 37.71 -20.81
N GLN A 101 -5.28 38.63 -21.76
CA GLN A 101 -5.75 39.99 -21.52
C GLN A 101 -7.21 40.00 -21.03
N ALA A 102 -8.08 39.17 -21.61
CA ALA A 102 -9.47 38.99 -21.17
C ALA A 102 -9.56 38.41 -19.75
N LEU A 103 -8.66 37.48 -19.38
CA LEU A 103 -8.54 36.99 -18.00
C LEU A 103 -8.09 38.09 -17.03
N LEU A 104 -7.12 38.93 -17.42
CA LEU A 104 -6.59 40.01 -16.57
C LEU A 104 -7.60 41.16 -16.37
N ARG A 105 -8.38 41.51 -17.40
CA ARG A 105 -9.46 42.53 -17.31
C ARG A 105 -10.48 42.25 -16.21
N LYS A 106 -10.64 40.98 -15.77
CA LYS A 106 -11.52 40.59 -14.66
C LYS A 106 -10.90 40.71 -13.25
N LYS A 107 -9.60 41.02 -13.09
CA LYS A 107 -8.92 41.07 -11.78
C LYS A 107 -7.92 42.20 -11.54
N GLU A 108 -7.13 42.65 -12.54
CA GLU A 108 -6.10 43.68 -12.33
C GLU A 108 -6.05 44.73 -13.46
N LYS A 109 -6.39 45.99 -13.16
CA LYS A 109 -6.42 47.10 -14.14
C LYS A 109 -5.04 47.66 -14.58
N ARG A 110 -3.91 47.06 -14.18
CA ARG A 110 -2.55 47.62 -14.39
C ARG A 110 -1.53 46.70 -15.10
N ALA A 111 -1.91 45.50 -15.52
CA ALA A 111 -0.99 44.54 -16.16
C ALA A 111 -1.29 44.37 -17.66
N THR A 112 -0.46 44.97 -18.54
CA THR A 112 -0.71 45.02 -20.00
C THR A 112 0.41 44.46 -20.89
N SER A 113 1.54 43.98 -20.32
CA SER A 113 2.67 43.46 -21.09
C SER A 113 3.32 42.21 -20.49
N TRP A 114 3.92 41.37 -21.35
CA TRP A 114 4.57 40.12 -20.94
C TRP A 114 5.68 40.28 -19.90
N PRO A 115 6.63 41.24 -20.01
CA PRO A 115 7.71 41.40 -19.03
C PRO A 115 7.22 41.59 -17.59
N PHE A 116 6.07 42.25 -17.38
CA PHE A 116 5.48 42.42 -16.06
C PHE A 116 4.95 41.08 -15.49
N LEU A 117 4.26 40.29 -16.32
CA LEU A 117 3.73 38.98 -15.90
C LEU A 117 4.85 37.97 -15.64
N LEU A 118 5.90 37.95 -16.46
CA LEU A 118 7.03 37.04 -16.30
C LEU A 118 7.84 37.34 -15.03
N ALA A 119 8.06 38.62 -14.71
CA ALA A 119 8.65 39.04 -13.44
C ALA A 119 7.76 38.64 -12.25
N LYS A 120 6.44 38.89 -12.32
CA LYS A 120 5.48 38.59 -11.23
C LYS A 120 5.27 37.09 -10.98
N VAL A 121 5.31 36.25 -12.02
CA VAL A 121 5.04 34.80 -11.92
C VAL A 121 6.31 33.96 -11.72
N PHE A 122 7.41 34.32 -12.37
CA PHE A 122 8.65 33.51 -12.39
C PHE A 122 9.86 34.18 -11.73
N LYS A 123 9.76 35.44 -11.28
CA LYS A 123 10.89 36.25 -10.79
C LYS A 123 12.04 36.39 -11.82
N ILE A 124 11.70 36.37 -13.11
CA ILE A 124 12.63 36.62 -14.21
C ILE A 124 12.35 38.03 -14.73
N ASP A 125 13.28 38.96 -14.54
CA ASP A 125 13.30 40.16 -15.37
C ASP A 125 13.91 39.81 -16.74
N VAL A 126 13.34 40.42 -17.77
CA VAL A 126 13.65 40.25 -19.18
C VAL A 126 13.90 41.61 -19.85
N ARG A 127 13.71 42.73 -19.15
CA ARG A 127 13.83 44.09 -19.72
C ARG A 127 15.23 44.43 -20.23
N GLY A 128 16.25 43.72 -19.77
CA GLY A 128 17.64 43.80 -20.24
C GLY A 128 18.09 42.61 -21.09
N ASP A 129 17.17 41.80 -21.62
CA ASP A 129 17.53 40.69 -22.52
C ASP A 129 18.12 41.22 -23.84
N ILE A 130 19.15 40.52 -24.33
CA ILE A 130 19.84 40.81 -25.59
C ILE A 130 19.74 39.59 -26.50
N ASP A 131 19.20 39.78 -27.71
CA ASP A 131 18.87 38.74 -28.73
C ASP A 131 20.05 37.82 -29.14
N THR A 132 21.29 38.25 -28.92
CA THR A 132 22.51 37.47 -29.21
C THR A 132 22.93 36.54 -28.06
N ILE A 133 22.21 36.60 -26.93
CA ILE A 133 22.50 35.87 -25.68
C ILE A 133 21.24 35.13 -25.18
N HIS A 134 20.06 35.76 -25.32
CA HIS A 134 18.80 35.30 -24.72
C HIS A 134 17.80 34.88 -25.79
N PRO A 135 17.02 33.79 -25.59
CA PRO A 135 15.90 33.47 -26.46
C PRO A 135 14.78 34.52 -26.36
N THR A 136 14.28 34.98 -27.51
CA THR A 136 13.22 36.00 -27.62
C THR A 136 11.80 35.48 -27.36
N ASN A 137 11.64 34.16 -27.19
CA ASN A 137 10.34 33.48 -27.09
C ASN A 137 10.26 32.52 -25.88
N PHE A 138 9.03 32.23 -25.44
CA PHE A 138 8.72 31.20 -24.45
C PHE A 138 7.60 30.25 -24.90
N CYS A 139 7.51 29.06 -24.29
CA CYS A 139 6.65 27.97 -24.77
C CYS A 139 5.23 28.00 -24.20
N HIS A 140 4.31 27.33 -24.91
CA HIS A 140 2.91 27.16 -24.52
C HIS A 140 2.72 26.60 -23.09
N ASN A 141 3.60 25.69 -22.65
CA ASN A 141 3.54 25.18 -21.27
C ASN A 141 3.88 26.23 -20.21
N CYS A 142 4.78 27.18 -20.49
CA CYS A 142 5.03 28.32 -19.60
C CYS A 142 3.87 29.33 -19.62
N ARG A 143 3.23 29.58 -20.78
CA ARG A 143 1.98 30.36 -20.85
C ARG A 143 0.86 29.74 -20.00
N ASN A 144 0.68 28.43 -20.10
CA ASN A 144 -0.30 27.69 -19.30
C ASN A 144 -0.06 27.84 -17.79
N VAL A 145 1.19 27.92 -17.33
CA VAL A 145 1.51 28.17 -15.91
C VAL A 145 1.15 29.61 -15.51
N VAL A 146 1.37 30.61 -16.38
CA VAL A 146 0.91 31.99 -16.14
C VAL A 146 -0.61 32.04 -16.04
N GLN A 147 -1.34 31.50 -17.03
CA GLN A 147 -2.81 31.52 -17.03
C GLN A 147 -3.40 30.79 -15.80
N ARG A 148 -2.89 29.60 -15.46
CA ARG A 148 -3.32 28.84 -14.28
C ARG A 148 -2.99 29.51 -12.94
N LYS A 149 -1.95 30.36 -12.87
CA LYS A 149 -1.64 31.17 -11.68
C LYS A 149 -2.68 32.27 -11.40
N PHE A 150 -3.48 32.68 -12.39
CA PHE A 150 -4.54 33.69 -12.24
C PHE A 150 -5.96 33.09 -12.23
N SER A 151 -6.13 31.84 -12.65
CA SER A 151 -7.37 31.05 -12.52
C SER A 151 -7.46 30.38 -11.14
N ASN A 152 -8.64 30.34 -10.52
CA ASN A 152 -8.84 29.81 -9.15
C ASN A 152 -8.88 28.26 -9.07
N ALA A 153 -7.94 27.56 -9.70
CA ALA A 153 -7.88 26.09 -9.71
C ALA A 153 -6.71 25.56 -8.85
N PRO A 154 -6.96 24.88 -7.71
CA PRO A 154 -5.90 24.38 -6.84
C PRO A 154 -5.12 23.25 -7.51
N SER A 155 -3.83 23.46 -7.79
CA SER A 155 -2.94 22.43 -8.33
C SER A 155 -1.47 22.73 -8.01
N GLU A 156 -0.71 21.69 -7.65
CA GLU A 156 0.74 21.79 -7.50
C GLU A 156 1.40 21.94 -8.88
N VAL A 157 2.02 23.09 -9.13
CA VAL A 157 2.75 23.33 -10.39
C VAL A 157 4.11 22.67 -10.31
N TYR A 158 4.25 21.48 -10.89
CA TYR A 158 5.55 20.84 -11.08
C TYR A 158 6.40 21.62 -12.10
N PHE A 159 7.27 22.50 -11.61
CA PHE A 159 8.27 23.18 -12.43
C PHE A 159 9.52 22.29 -12.56
N PRO A 160 10.01 21.94 -13.77
CA PRO A 160 11.09 20.94 -13.93
C PRO A 160 12.46 21.34 -13.37
N ARG A 161 12.64 22.59 -12.92
CA ARG A 161 13.85 23.12 -12.28
C ARG A 161 13.42 24.13 -11.21
N LYS A 162 14.16 24.21 -10.09
CA LYS A 162 13.92 25.22 -9.03
C LYS A 162 14.67 26.53 -9.26
N ASP A 163 15.71 26.54 -10.10
CA ASP A 163 16.58 27.68 -10.33
C ASP A 163 16.31 28.39 -11.66
N THR A 164 16.47 29.71 -11.67
CA THR A 164 16.36 30.56 -12.86
C THR A 164 17.43 30.19 -13.90
N MET A 165 17.01 29.95 -15.15
CA MET A 165 17.94 29.61 -16.22
C MET A 165 18.80 30.81 -16.61
N LYS A 166 20.11 30.67 -16.40
CA LYS A 166 21.14 31.64 -16.79
C LYS A 166 21.54 31.41 -18.25
N TRP A 167 21.67 32.50 -19.00
CA TRP A 167 22.14 32.52 -20.38
C TRP A 167 23.51 33.22 -20.45
N GLN A 168 24.33 32.90 -21.45
CA GLN A 168 25.70 33.41 -21.58
C GLN A 168 26.04 33.70 -23.05
N PRO A 169 26.92 34.68 -23.35
CA PRO A 169 27.36 34.97 -24.71
C PRO A 169 28.03 33.77 -25.40
N HIS A 170 27.98 33.76 -26.74
CA HIS A 170 28.60 32.71 -27.53
C HIS A 170 30.12 32.62 -27.29
N SER A 171 30.58 31.44 -26.88
CA SER A 171 31.99 31.10 -26.65
C SER A 171 32.35 29.78 -27.35
N SER A 172 33.64 29.45 -27.41
CA SER A 172 34.15 28.20 -27.98
C SER A 172 33.70 26.93 -27.24
N SER A 173 33.04 27.05 -26.08
CA SER A 173 32.46 25.96 -25.30
C SER A 173 30.96 26.14 -25.06
N CYS A 174 30.23 26.75 -26.01
CA CYS A 174 28.81 27.08 -25.84
C CYS A 174 27.87 25.85 -25.91
N ASP A 175 27.20 25.53 -24.80
CA ASP A 175 26.22 24.44 -24.68
C ASP A 175 25.08 24.51 -25.72
N VAL A 176 24.64 25.72 -26.09
CA VAL A 176 23.57 25.94 -27.09
C VAL A 176 24.00 25.44 -28.47
N CYS A 177 25.27 25.63 -28.84
CA CYS A 177 25.82 25.22 -30.13
C CYS A 177 26.34 23.77 -30.13
N GLY A 178 26.69 23.21 -28.96
CA GLY A 178 27.28 21.88 -28.81
C GLY A 178 26.42 20.69 -29.24
N THR A 179 25.18 20.92 -29.72
CA THR A 179 24.21 19.86 -30.04
C THR A 179 24.06 19.55 -31.54
N SER A 180 24.70 20.28 -32.45
CA SER A 180 24.58 20.07 -33.90
C SER A 180 25.81 19.43 -34.57
N PHE A 181 25.80 18.09 -34.64
CA PHE A 181 26.51 17.22 -35.60
C PHE A 181 28.04 17.35 -35.83
N ARG A 182 28.76 16.33 -35.33
CA ARG A 182 29.54 15.45 -36.22
C ARG A 182 29.53 14.00 -35.69
N GLY A 183 29.50 13.02 -36.58
CA GLY A 183 29.31 11.60 -36.21
C GLY A 183 30.58 10.75 -36.15
N ILE A 184 30.38 9.47 -35.76
CA ILE A 184 31.27 8.30 -35.94
C ILE A 184 32.32 8.01 -34.82
N LYS A 185 32.29 6.73 -34.36
CA LYS A 185 33.31 5.93 -33.62
C LYS A 185 33.66 6.22 -32.13
N ARG A 186 33.03 5.40 -31.27
CA ARG A 186 33.45 4.86 -29.94
C ARG A 186 34.92 5.03 -29.49
N LYS A 187 35.13 5.32 -28.19
CA LYS A 187 35.88 4.44 -27.26
C LYS A 187 35.49 4.65 -25.78
N LYS A 188 35.87 3.72 -24.90
CA LYS A 188 35.55 3.69 -23.45
C LYS A 188 36.60 4.42 -22.58
N ARG A 189 36.15 4.99 -21.46
CA ARG A 189 36.77 5.04 -20.12
C ARG A 189 35.63 5.30 -19.11
N SER A 190 35.63 4.88 -17.84
CA SER A 190 36.25 3.75 -17.13
C SER A 190 35.69 3.79 -15.69
N LEU A 191 35.09 2.70 -15.18
CA LEU A 191 34.56 2.66 -13.80
C LEU A 191 35.66 2.37 -12.77
N ASN A 192 35.39 2.75 -11.51
CA ASN A 192 35.96 2.25 -10.27
C ASN A 192 35.02 2.66 -9.11
N PRO A 193 34.98 1.96 -7.95
CA PRO A 193 35.30 0.55 -7.67
C PRO A 193 34.02 -0.17 -7.12
N PRO A 194 34.10 -1.36 -6.47
CA PRO A 194 34.55 -1.45 -5.07
C PRO A 194 35.58 -2.58 -4.81
N LEU A 195 35.95 -2.76 -3.54
CA LEU A 195 37.11 -3.52 -3.06
C LEU A 195 36.86 -5.04 -2.86
N SER A 196 37.93 -5.84 -2.89
CA SER A 196 38.31 -6.70 -1.73
C SER A 196 39.70 -7.38 -1.85
N LYS A 197 40.35 -7.58 -0.68
CA LYS A 197 41.34 -8.62 -0.31
C LYS A 197 42.67 -8.81 -1.12
N LYS A 198 43.68 -7.98 -0.80
CA LYS A 198 44.93 -8.29 -0.02
C LYS A 198 45.39 -9.80 0.13
N PRO A 199 46.70 -10.12 0.35
CA PRO A 199 47.85 -10.08 -0.59
C PRO A 199 48.90 -11.24 -0.40
N LYS A 200 50.04 -11.26 -1.16
CA LYS A 200 51.47 -11.36 -0.68
C LYS A 200 52.47 -12.01 -1.68
N ILE A 201 53.66 -11.37 -1.81
CA ILE A 201 55.07 -11.86 -1.70
C ILE A 201 55.37 -13.30 -2.20
N VAL A 202 56.44 -13.63 -2.97
CA VAL A 202 57.80 -13.07 -3.23
C VAL A 202 58.02 -12.92 -4.77
N ALA A 203 59.13 -12.50 -5.41
CA ALA A 203 60.47 -11.95 -5.09
C ALA A 203 60.87 -10.97 -6.23
N GLY A 204 62.08 -10.39 -6.37
CA GLY A 204 63.33 -10.38 -5.59
C GLY A 204 64.19 -9.17 -6.03
N CYS A 205 65.23 -8.80 -5.26
CA CYS A 205 65.90 -7.49 -5.39
C CYS A 205 67.34 -7.57 -5.95
N ALA A 206 67.71 -6.61 -6.81
CA ALA A 206 69.10 -6.26 -7.12
C ALA A 206 69.24 -4.72 -7.17
N ARG A 207 70.38 -4.18 -6.71
CA ARG A 207 70.67 -2.75 -6.55
C ARG A 207 71.94 -2.35 -7.33
N LYS A 208 72.20 -1.02 -7.39
CA LYS A 208 73.51 -0.37 -7.69
C LYS A 208 74.02 -0.47 -9.14
N VAL A 209 74.84 0.45 -9.66
CA VAL A 209 75.03 1.91 -9.41
C VAL A 209 75.68 2.55 -10.66
N ARG A 210 75.69 3.90 -10.75
CA ARG A 210 76.37 4.65 -11.84
C ARG A 210 77.88 4.37 -11.93
N ASN A 211 78.46 4.36 -13.14
CA ASN A 211 79.30 5.50 -13.56
C ASN A 211 79.59 5.56 -15.08
N VAL A 212 80.21 6.67 -15.49
CA VAL A 212 80.22 7.22 -16.87
C VAL A 212 81.39 6.72 -17.72
N ARG A 213 81.16 6.51 -19.02
CA ARG A 213 82.17 6.70 -20.09
C ARG A 213 81.56 7.46 -21.26
N ASN A 214 82.24 8.52 -21.72
CA ASN A 214 81.90 9.23 -22.96
C ASN A 214 82.23 8.35 -24.18
N LEU A 215 81.29 8.13 -25.10
CA LEU A 215 81.57 7.42 -26.36
C LEU A 215 80.57 7.77 -27.49
N LYS A 216 80.99 8.75 -28.30
CA LYS A 216 80.65 8.97 -29.74
C LYS A 216 79.18 9.21 -30.15
N LEU A 217 79.05 9.97 -31.24
CA LEU A 217 77.81 10.26 -31.95
C LEU A 217 77.35 9.00 -32.75
N VAL A 218 76.56 8.12 -32.12
CA VAL A 218 76.07 6.89 -32.78
C VAL A 218 74.91 7.20 -33.76
N ASN A 219 75.00 6.62 -34.97
CA ASN A 219 74.10 6.87 -36.09
C ASN A 219 72.65 6.39 -35.85
N ASN A 220 71.73 7.32 -35.58
CA ASN A 220 70.30 7.00 -35.40
C ASN A 220 69.54 6.60 -36.69
N LYS A 221 70.16 6.69 -37.88
CA LYS A 221 69.49 6.40 -39.18
C LYS A 221 68.74 5.07 -39.22
N ALA A 222 69.28 4.01 -38.62
CA ALA A 222 68.64 2.69 -38.59
C ALA A 222 67.32 2.67 -37.80
N LEU A 223 67.18 3.50 -36.76
CA LEU A 223 65.94 3.64 -35.99
C LEU A 223 64.88 4.40 -36.80
N MET A 224 65.29 5.47 -37.50
CA MET A 224 64.39 6.28 -38.33
C MET A 224 63.74 5.46 -39.44
N LYS A 225 64.51 4.60 -40.12
CA LYS A 225 63.98 3.69 -41.15
C LYS A 225 62.94 2.71 -40.59
N LYS A 226 63.16 2.17 -39.38
CA LYS A 226 62.17 1.30 -38.70
C LYS A 226 60.88 2.04 -38.30
N ILE A 227 60.97 3.32 -37.88
CA ILE A 227 59.80 4.15 -37.55
C ILE A 227 58.99 4.49 -38.81
N ALA A 228 59.66 4.82 -39.91
CA ALA A 228 59.01 5.15 -41.17
C ALA A 228 58.28 3.95 -41.82
N ASN A 229 58.93 2.78 -41.83
CA ASN A 229 58.44 1.53 -42.41
C ASN A 229 57.66 1.73 -43.73
N CYS A 230 58.37 2.23 -44.75
CA CYS A 230 57.82 2.60 -46.06
C CYS A 230 58.39 1.76 -47.21
N ASN A 231 59.06 0.64 -46.90
CA ASN A 231 59.77 -0.20 -47.86
C ASN A 231 58.87 -0.93 -48.88
N LYS A 232 57.54 -0.91 -48.66
CA LYS A 232 56.51 -1.38 -49.59
C LYS A 232 55.65 -0.24 -50.17
N ILE A 233 56.12 1.01 -50.07
CA ILE A 233 55.32 2.22 -50.40
C ILE A 233 56.13 3.25 -51.20
N HIS A 234 57.42 3.47 -50.88
CA HIS A 234 58.28 4.42 -51.59
C HIS A 234 59.33 3.70 -52.44
N LEU A 235 59.56 4.19 -53.66
CA LEU A 235 60.49 3.62 -54.63
C LEU A 235 61.95 3.86 -54.21
N SER A 236 62.79 2.82 -54.31
CA SER A 236 64.21 2.91 -54.02
C SER A 236 64.93 3.74 -55.09
N THR A 237 65.99 4.46 -54.71
CA THR A 237 66.85 5.18 -55.65
C THR A 237 67.57 4.26 -56.64
N LYS A 238 67.66 2.95 -56.34
CA LYS A 238 68.17 1.90 -57.25
C LYS A 238 67.30 1.62 -58.48
N ILE A 239 66.16 2.31 -58.62
CA ILE A 239 65.17 2.12 -59.70
C ILE A 239 65.34 3.20 -60.79
N LEU A 240 66.17 4.22 -60.55
CA LEU A 240 66.53 5.24 -61.55
C LEU A 240 67.23 4.60 -62.76
N ALA A 241 66.81 4.99 -63.97
CA ALA A 241 67.37 4.46 -65.22
C ALA A 241 68.76 5.05 -65.56
N VAL A 242 69.11 6.18 -64.94
CA VAL A 242 70.31 6.99 -65.20
C VAL A 242 71.13 7.11 -63.91
N ASP A 243 72.44 6.89 -64.01
CA ASP A 243 73.39 7.04 -62.90
C ASP A 243 73.69 8.53 -62.63
N TYR A 244 72.82 9.17 -61.85
CA TYR A 244 73.01 10.55 -61.40
C TYR A 244 74.11 10.69 -60.34
N PRO A 245 74.80 11.85 -60.28
CA PRO A 245 75.79 12.13 -59.22
C PRO A 245 75.24 11.92 -57.81
N VAL A 246 76.07 11.37 -56.92
CA VAL A 246 75.67 10.92 -55.57
C VAL A 246 74.98 12.03 -54.75
N ASP A 247 75.39 13.29 -54.90
CA ASP A 247 74.78 14.42 -54.19
C ASP A 247 73.46 14.90 -54.80
N PHE A 248 73.23 14.67 -56.10
CA PHE A 248 71.91 14.81 -56.71
C PHE A 248 70.96 13.71 -56.21
N VAL A 249 71.41 12.45 -56.17
CA VAL A 249 70.62 11.33 -55.61
C VAL A 249 70.26 11.59 -54.14
N LYS A 250 71.15 12.21 -53.35
CA LYS A 250 70.83 12.64 -51.97
C LYS A 250 69.72 13.70 -51.94
N SER A 251 69.72 14.70 -52.82
CA SER A 251 68.77 15.83 -52.76
C SER A 251 67.33 15.43 -53.17
N ILE A 252 67.18 14.47 -54.09
CA ILE A 252 65.88 13.87 -54.44
C ILE A 252 65.42 12.76 -53.46
N SER A 253 66.22 12.46 -52.43
CA SER A 253 65.92 11.40 -51.44
C SER A 253 65.40 11.94 -50.11
N CYS A 254 64.48 11.20 -49.50
CA CYS A 254 63.96 11.53 -48.18
C CYS A 254 64.98 11.23 -47.07
N GLN A 255 65.34 12.24 -46.28
CA GLN A 255 66.36 12.14 -45.22
C GLN A 255 66.01 11.20 -44.04
N VAL A 256 64.83 10.57 -44.04
CA VAL A 256 64.41 9.53 -43.07
C VAL A 256 64.49 8.10 -43.64
N CYS A 257 64.18 7.90 -44.92
CA CYS A 257 64.10 6.57 -45.52
C CYS A 257 65.13 6.29 -46.64
N GLU A 258 65.75 7.33 -47.21
CA GLU A 258 66.72 7.26 -48.31
C GLU A 258 66.14 6.66 -49.61
N HIS A 259 64.81 6.74 -49.75
CA HIS A 259 64.05 6.44 -50.96
C HIS A 259 63.73 7.75 -51.71
N ILE A 260 63.33 7.64 -52.98
CA ILE A 260 62.90 8.79 -53.79
C ILE A 260 61.71 9.47 -53.08
N LEU A 261 61.70 10.79 -53.05
CA LEU A 261 60.67 11.58 -52.38
C LEU A 261 59.26 11.33 -52.96
N ALA A 262 58.34 10.88 -52.11
CA ALA A 262 56.93 10.66 -52.44
C ALA A 262 56.05 11.56 -51.55
N ASP A 263 55.19 12.39 -52.15
CA ASP A 263 54.59 13.57 -51.49
C ASP A 263 55.66 14.38 -50.73
N PRO A 264 56.61 15.02 -51.46
CA PRO A 264 57.69 15.77 -50.85
C PRO A 264 57.16 16.96 -50.04
N VAL A 265 57.69 17.09 -48.81
CA VAL A 265 57.52 18.26 -47.96
C VAL A 265 58.87 18.79 -47.50
N GLU A 266 58.95 20.12 -47.43
CA GLU A 266 60.08 20.86 -46.89
C GLU A 266 59.72 21.35 -45.48
N THR A 267 60.64 21.16 -44.52
CA THR A 267 60.53 21.76 -43.19
C THR A 267 61.00 23.22 -43.21
N THR A 268 60.63 24.02 -42.21
CA THR A 268 61.14 25.40 -42.00
C THR A 268 62.67 25.50 -42.02
N CYS A 269 63.37 24.45 -41.59
CA CYS A 269 64.83 24.32 -41.68
C CYS A 269 65.34 23.70 -43.00
N LYS A 270 64.56 23.79 -44.08
CA LYS A 270 64.89 23.39 -45.47
C LYS A 270 65.31 21.92 -45.70
N HIS A 271 64.84 21.00 -44.85
CA HIS A 271 65.09 19.57 -45.02
C HIS A 271 63.91 18.87 -45.69
N LEU A 272 64.19 18.00 -46.67
CA LEU A 272 63.19 17.33 -47.50
C LEU A 272 62.83 15.92 -47.00
N TYR A 273 61.54 15.64 -46.92
CA TYR A 273 60.98 14.35 -46.50
C TYR A 273 59.75 13.95 -47.32
N CYS A 274 59.44 12.67 -47.40
CA CYS A 274 58.08 12.22 -47.75
C CYS A 274 57.13 12.60 -46.60
N ARG A 275 55.95 13.18 -46.89
CA ARG A 275 54.98 13.59 -45.84
C ARG A 275 54.65 12.45 -44.88
N ALA A 276 54.46 11.24 -45.41
CA ALA A 276 54.19 10.03 -44.62
C ALA A 276 55.35 9.60 -43.70
N CYS A 277 56.60 9.95 -44.01
CA CYS A 277 57.77 9.67 -43.17
C CYS A 277 57.87 10.68 -42.02
N ILE A 278 57.84 11.97 -42.32
CA ILE A 278 58.04 13.03 -41.30
C ILE A 278 56.90 13.03 -40.26
N LEU A 279 55.65 12.82 -40.68
CA LEU A 279 54.52 12.73 -39.74
C LEU A 279 54.60 11.50 -38.82
N LYS A 280 55.16 10.38 -39.27
CA LYS A 280 55.44 9.22 -38.40
C LYS A 280 56.56 9.53 -37.41
N CYS A 281 57.65 10.17 -37.86
CA CYS A 281 58.76 10.56 -36.99
C CYS A 281 58.32 11.56 -35.91
N ILE A 282 57.61 12.64 -36.28
CA ILE A 282 57.11 13.64 -35.31
C ILE A 282 56.22 12.98 -34.24
N LYS A 283 55.36 12.03 -34.64
CA LYS A 283 54.48 11.32 -33.71
C LYS A 283 55.21 10.40 -32.71
N VAL A 284 56.44 9.98 -33.01
CA VAL A 284 57.23 9.06 -32.16
C VAL A 284 58.34 9.78 -31.40
N MET A 285 58.88 10.88 -31.93
CA MET A 285 60.04 11.60 -31.37
C MET A 285 59.74 13.04 -30.94
N GLY A 286 58.50 13.51 -31.08
CA GLY A 286 58.11 14.90 -30.81
C GLY A 286 58.34 15.83 -32.00
N SER A 287 57.94 17.09 -31.84
CA SER A 287 57.92 18.14 -32.88
C SER A 287 59.32 18.67 -33.24
N TYR A 288 60.21 17.80 -33.71
CA TYR A 288 61.59 18.13 -34.07
C TYR A 288 61.98 17.50 -35.41
N CYS A 289 62.75 18.24 -36.21
CA CYS A 289 63.27 17.80 -37.50
C CYS A 289 64.24 16.60 -37.35
N PRO A 290 64.01 15.45 -38.03
CA PRO A 290 64.88 14.27 -37.99
C PRO A 290 66.37 14.50 -38.22
N ALA A 291 66.73 15.40 -39.15
CA ALA A 291 68.11 15.63 -39.54
C ALA A 291 68.88 16.57 -38.60
N CYS A 292 68.28 17.72 -38.22
CA CYS A 292 68.96 18.79 -37.49
C CYS A 292 68.38 19.10 -36.10
N ARG A 293 67.31 18.41 -35.68
CA ARG A 293 66.56 18.62 -34.42
C ARG A 293 65.94 20.01 -34.22
N TYR A 294 65.92 20.87 -35.24
CA TYR A 294 65.18 22.14 -35.20
C TYR A 294 63.68 21.90 -34.95
N PRO A 295 62.97 22.72 -34.15
CA PRO A 295 61.54 22.57 -33.91
C PRO A 295 60.72 22.56 -35.21
N CYS A 296 59.78 21.63 -35.34
CA CYS A 296 58.93 21.48 -36.52
C CYS A 296 57.62 20.77 -36.14
N PHE A 297 56.51 21.48 -36.29
CA PHE A 297 55.16 20.98 -36.08
C PHE A 297 54.54 20.49 -37.40
N PRO A 298 53.52 19.61 -37.37
CA PRO A 298 52.85 19.11 -38.58
C PRO A 298 52.23 20.19 -39.48
N THR A 299 51.98 21.38 -38.94
CA THR A 299 51.51 22.59 -39.63
C THR A 299 52.56 23.23 -40.52
N ASP A 300 53.85 23.01 -40.24
CA ASP A 300 54.96 23.79 -40.77
C ASP A 300 55.61 23.11 -42.01
N LEU A 301 54.90 22.12 -42.57
CA LEU A 301 55.35 21.24 -43.65
C LEU A 301 54.84 21.75 -45.00
N VAL A 302 55.64 22.59 -45.64
CA VAL A 302 55.31 23.26 -46.91
C VAL A 302 55.67 22.35 -48.09
N SER A 303 55.02 22.54 -49.24
CA SER A 303 55.47 21.92 -50.50
C SER A 303 56.75 22.60 -50.99
N PRO A 304 57.76 21.85 -51.48
CA PRO A 304 58.90 22.45 -52.19
C PRO A 304 58.47 23.25 -53.42
N VAL A 305 59.38 24.10 -53.90
CA VAL A 305 59.19 24.93 -55.10
C VAL A 305 58.86 24.09 -56.34
N LYS A 306 57.96 24.60 -57.19
CA LYS A 306 57.44 23.88 -58.37
C LYS A 306 58.53 23.42 -59.35
N SER A 307 59.63 24.15 -59.46
CA SER A 307 60.79 23.76 -60.27
C SER A 307 61.43 22.45 -59.79
N PHE A 308 61.60 22.27 -58.48
CA PHE A 308 62.10 21.02 -57.90
C PHE A 308 61.10 19.86 -58.13
N LEU A 309 59.79 20.12 -57.99
CA LEU A 309 58.76 19.11 -58.26
C LEU A 309 58.75 18.66 -59.73
N ASN A 310 58.96 19.58 -60.68
CA ASN A 310 59.06 19.24 -62.10
C ASN A 310 60.31 18.40 -62.40
N ILE A 311 61.46 18.73 -61.80
CA ILE A 311 62.69 17.93 -61.92
C ILE A 311 62.48 16.53 -61.35
N LEU A 312 61.89 16.42 -60.14
CA LEU A 312 61.58 15.16 -59.48
C LEU A 312 60.63 14.29 -60.32
N ASN A 313 59.54 14.88 -60.84
CA ASN A 313 58.55 14.17 -61.64
C ASN A 313 59.10 13.69 -62.99
N ASN A 314 60.12 14.35 -63.54
CA ASN A 314 60.76 14.00 -64.82
C ASN A 314 61.86 12.93 -64.71
N LEU A 315 62.15 12.41 -63.52
CA LEU A 315 63.12 11.31 -63.33
C LEU A 315 62.64 10.04 -64.04
N ILE A 316 63.54 9.39 -64.79
CA ILE A 316 63.26 8.15 -65.51
C ILE A 316 63.53 6.96 -64.60
N LEU A 317 62.58 6.02 -64.54
CA LEU A 317 62.65 4.78 -63.75
C LEU A 317 62.56 3.55 -64.65
N ARG A 318 63.29 2.49 -64.33
CA ARG A 318 63.06 1.15 -64.92
C ARG A 318 62.04 0.39 -64.09
N CYS A 319 61.07 -0.26 -64.73
CA CYS A 319 60.11 -1.09 -63.99
C CYS A 319 60.82 -2.27 -63.29
N PRO A 320 60.60 -2.52 -61.98
CA PRO A 320 61.23 -3.64 -61.26
C PRO A 320 60.45 -4.97 -61.37
N ILE A 321 59.40 -5.01 -62.19
CA ILE A 321 58.56 -6.19 -62.41
C ILE A 321 59.21 -7.05 -63.49
N LYS A 322 59.34 -8.36 -63.25
CA LYS A 322 59.83 -9.29 -64.27
C LYS A 322 58.91 -9.23 -65.49
N ASP A 323 59.49 -9.30 -66.67
CA ASP A 323 58.82 -9.16 -67.97
C ASP A 323 58.33 -7.74 -68.32
N CYS A 324 58.73 -6.72 -67.55
CA CYS A 324 58.57 -5.31 -67.93
C CYS A 324 59.92 -4.56 -67.95
N GLN A 325 60.34 -4.08 -69.13
CA GLN A 325 61.59 -3.32 -69.31
C GLN A 325 61.36 -1.85 -69.67
N GLU A 326 60.14 -1.32 -69.51
CA GLU A 326 59.84 0.07 -69.86
C GLU A 326 60.57 1.07 -68.96
N GLU A 327 61.09 2.13 -69.58
CA GLU A 327 61.64 3.30 -68.91
C GLU A 327 60.57 4.38 -68.75
N VAL A 328 60.03 4.50 -67.54
CA VAL A 328 58.84 5.30 -67.22
C VAL A 328 59.21 6.49 -66.36
N VAL A 329 58.78 7.68 -66.80
CA VAL A 329 58.92 8.94 -66.05
C VAL A 329 58.12 8.88 -64.74
N LEU A 330 58.71 9.27 -63.60
CA LEU A 330 58.16 9.12 -62.24
C LEU A 330 56.70 9.61 -62.13
N GLY A 331 56.38 10.77 -62.72
CA GLY A 331 55.01 11.31 -62.73
C GLY A 331 53.95 10.45 -63.44
N LYS A 332 54.36 9.47 -64.26
CA LYS A 332 53.52 8.49 -64.96
C LYS A 332 53.65 7.05 -64.43
N TYR A 333 54.52 6.80 -63.46
CA TYR A 333 54.77 5.44 -62.92
C TYR A 333 53.54 4.84 -62.22
N GLY A 334 52.73 5.66 -61.55
CA GLY A 334 51.52 5.21 -60.83
C GLY A 334 50.51 4.46 -61.72
N PRO A 335 50.05 5.04 -62.84
CA PRO A 335 49.24 4.35 -63.83
C PRO A 335 49.88 3.06 -64.37
N HIS A 336 51.15 3.10 -64.78
CA HIS A 336 51.88 1.94 -65.32
C HIS A 336 51.97 0.76 -64.31
N PHE A 337 52.20 1.05 -63.03
CA PHE A 337 52.18 0.02 -61.98
C PHE A 337 50.77 -0.58 -61.76
N SER A 338 49.70 0.19 -62.00
CA SER A 338 48.32 -0.32 -61.88
C SER A 338 47.99 -1.34 -62.99
N SER A 339 48.43 -1.12 -64.23
CA SER A 339 48.18 -2.05 -65.34
C SER A 339 48.78 -3.45 -65.14
N HIS A 340 49.91 -3.57 -64.42
CA HIS A 340 50.42 -4.89 -64.02
C HIS A 340 49.54 -5.57 -62.96
N LYS A 341 48.93 -4.79 -62.08
CA LYS A 341 48.15 -5.28 -60.94
C LYS A 341 46.76 -5.80 -61.34
N GLU A 342 46.21 -5.29 -62.43
CA GLU A 342 44.96 -5.78 -63.04
C GLU A 342 45.11 -7.15 -63.74
N ALA A 343 46.34 -7.60 -64.00
CA ALA A 343 46.62 -8.91 -64.59
C ALA A 343 46.67 -10.06 -63.55
N GLU A 344 47.15 -9.81 -62.33
CA GLU A 344 47.28 -10.84 -61.28
C GLU A 344 46.01 -11.06 -60.44
N GLU A 345 45.09 -10.09 -60.35
CA GLU A 345 43.92 -10.16 -59.44
C GLU A 345 42.73 -10.98 -59.96
N LYS A 346 42.99 -12.04 -60.75
CA LYS A 346 41.96 -12.94 -61.31
C LYS A 346 41.69 -14.24 -60.55
N GLU A 347 42.29 -14.45 -59.37
CA GLU A 347 41.86 -15.53 -58.46
C GLU A 347 42.08 -15.17 -56.97
N GLY A 348 41.17 -14.36 -56.41
CA GLY A 348 41.25 -13.95 -55.00
C GLY A 348 39.97 -13.31 -54.45
N TYR A 349 39.20 -14.07 -53.66
CA TYR A 349 37.99 -13.57 -52.99
C TYR A 349 38.34 -12.61 -51.83
N VAL A 350 38.59 -11.34 -52.14
CA VAL A 350 38.79 -10.30 -51.13
C VAL A 350 37.50 -10.10 -50.32
N TYR A 351 37.59 -10.29 -48.99
CA TYR A 351 36.45 -10.04 -48.09
C TYR A 351 36.13 -8.54 -48.02
N ILE A 352 35.21 -8.10 -48.88
CA ILE A 352 34.64 -6.75 -48.82
C ILE A 352 33.71 -6.67 -47.61
N ASN A 353 34.17 -5.99 -46.56
CA ASN A 353 33.35 -5.70 -45.39
C ASN A 353 32.19 -4.76 -45.78
N LYS A 354 31.00 -5.34 -45.99
CA LYS A 354 29.74 -4.64 -46.34
C LYS A 354 29.25 -3.64 -45.27
N GLY A 355 29.97 -3.48 -44.17
CA GLY A 355 29.69 -2.50 -43.13
C GLY A 355 28.54 -2.91 -42.20
N GLY A 356 27.61 -1.99 -41.96
CA GLY A 356 26.49 -2.17 -41.04
C GLY A 356 26.75 -1.66 -39.61
N ARG A 357 25.67 -1.41 -38.87
CA ARG A 357 25.72 -0.89 -37.49
C ARG A 357 26.31 -1.96 -36.56
N PRO A 358 27.39 -1.68 -35.80
CA PRO A 358 27.96 -2.64 -34.87
C PRO A 358 26.91 -3.16 -33.88
N ARG A 359 26.74 -4.50 -33.81
CA ARG A 359 25.76 -5.14 -32.92
C ARG A 359 25.96 -4.65 -31.48
N GLN A 360 24.88 -4.19 -30.86
CA GLN A 360 24.84 -3.80 -29.45
C GLN A 360 24.56 -5.01 -28.56
N HIS A 361 24.91 -4.90 -27.28
CA HIS A 361 24.60 -5.92 -26.27
C HIS A 361 23.09 -6.01 -26.04
N LEU A 362 22.57 -7.21 -25.77
CA LEU A 362 21.13 -7.44 -25.69
C LEU A 362 20.45 -6.59 -24.60
N LEU A 363 21.13 -6.38 -23.47
CA LEU A 363 20.62 -5.58 -22.35
C LEU A 363 20.64 -4.05 -22.60
N SER A 364 21.34 -3.56 -23.64
CA SER A 364 21.37 -2.14 -24.01
C SER A 364 20.49 -1.80 -25.21
N LEU A 365 19.49 -2.64 -25.48
CA LEU A 365 18.53 -2.49 -26.56
C LEU A 365 17.11 -2.20 -26.02
N THR A 366 16.33 -1.44 -26.78
CA THR A 366 14.90 -1.25 -26.48
C THR A 366 14.12 -2.54 -26.73
N ARG A 367 12.95 -2.70 -26.07
CA ARG A 367 12.10 -3.91 -26.20
C ARG A 367 11.80 -4.29 -27.66
N ARG A 368 11.60 -3.31 -28.57
CA ARG A 368 11.39 -3.57 -30.02
C ARG A 368 12.63 -4.16 -30.70
N ALA A 369 13.82 -3.65 -30.36
CA ALA A 369 15.08 -4.17 -30.89
C ALA A 369 15.45 -5.53 -30.28
N GLN A 370 15.12 -5.78 -29.01
CA GLN A 370 15.23 -7.10 -28.37
C GLN A 370 14.29 -8.11 -29.05
N LYS A 371 12.99 -7.78 -29.22
CA LYS A 371 12.01 -8.61 -29.94
C LYS A 371 12.48 -8.98 -31.35
N HIS A 372 13.12 -8.06 -32.07
CA HIS A 372 13.72 -8.36 -33.38
C HIS A 372 14.96 -9.26 -33.26
N ARG A 373 15.86 -8.99 -32.32
CA ARG A 373 17.12 -9.75 -32.15
C ARG A 373 16.93 -11.17 -31.62
N LEU A 374 15.77 -11.46 -31.01
CA LEU A 374 15.38 -12.77 -30.50
C LEU A 374 14.24 -13.41 -31.30
N ARG A 375 13.94 -12.94 -32.54
CA ARG A 375 12.77 -13.41 -33.31
C ARG A 375 12.80 -14.92 -33.56
N GLU A 376 13.92 -15.45 -34.03
CA GLU A 376 14.08 -16.87 -34.35
C GLU A 376 14.08 -17.73 -33.08
N LEU A 377 14.86 -17.36 -32.06
CA LEU A 377 14.87 -18.06 -30.78
C LEU A 377 13.48 -18.07 -30.11
N LYS A 378 12.73 -16.97 -30.19
CA LYS A 378 11.34 -16.94 -29.70
C LYS A 378 10.43 -17.87 -30.51
N LEU A 379 10.64 -18.02 -31.82
CA LEU A 379 9.87 -18.97 -32.62
C LEU A 379 10.22 -20.41 -32.24
N GLN A 380 11.51 -20.73 -32.08
CA GLN A 380 11.98 -22.04 -31.63
C GLN A 380 11.42 -22.42 -30.24
N VAL A 381 11.49 -21.52 -29.26
CA VAL A 381 10.91 -21.75 -27.91
C VAL A 381 9.39 -21.87 -27.95
N LYS A 382 8.69 -21.17 -28.86
CA LYS A 382 7.25 -21.38 -29.10
C LYS A 382 6.98 -22.78 -29.63
N THR A 383 7.64 -23.19 -30.72
CA THR A 383 7.46 -24.50 -31.35
C THR A 383 7.92 -25.67 -30.47
N PHE A 384 8.83 -25.43 -29.51
CA PHE A 384 9.13 -26.38 -28.44
C PHE A 384 7.96 -26.48 -27.44
N ALA A 385 7.53 -25.35 -26.87
CA ALA A 385 6.43 -25.35 -25.89
C ALA A 385 5.12 -25.90 -26.48
N GLU A 386 4.83 -25.59 -27.74
CA GLU A 386 3.68 -26.10 -28.51
C GLU A 386 3.71 -27.61 -28.80
N LYS A 387 4.85 -28.28 -28.60
CA LYS A 387 5.01 -29.73 -28.78
C LYS A 387 5.05 -30.50 -27.47
N GLU A 388 5.85 -30.03 -26.51
CA GLU A 388 6.14 -30.76 -25.28
C GLU A 388 5.29 -30.30 -24.08
N GLU A 389 4.86 -29.02 -24.06
CA GLU A 389 4.42 -28.30 -22.85
C GLU A 389 3.07 -27.58 -23.05
N GLY A 390 2.21 -28.11 -23.94
CA GLY A 390 0.87 -27.59 -24.23
C GLY A 390 0.79 -26.13 -24.74
N GLY A 391 1.94 -25.51 -25.05
CA GLY A 391 2.07 -24.11 -25.43
C GLY A 391 2.44 -23.13 -24.30
N ASP A 392 2.78 -23.57 -23.08
CA ASP A 392 3.18 -22.63 -22.00
C ASP A 392 4.61 -22.09 -22.15
N VAL A 393 4.72 -21.12 -23.06
CA VAL A 393 5.91 -20.31 -23.29
C VAL A 393 6.34 -19.53 -22.03
N LYS A 394 5.46 -19.24 -21.06
CA LYS A 394 5.81 -18.50 -19.84
C LYS A 394 6.62 -19.40 -18.92
N SER A 395 6.10 -20.59 -18.59
CA SER A 395 6.78 -21.53 -17.69
C SER A 395 8.07 -22.06 -18.32
N VAL A 396 8.06 -22.43 -19.59
CA VAL A 396 9.29 -22.82 -20.33
C VAL A 396 10.36 -21.72 -20.29
N CYS A 397 10.01 -20.45 -20.54
CA CYS A 397 10.98 -19.34 -20.46
C CYS A 397 11.53 -19.12 -19.05
N LEU A 398 10.72 -19.35 -18.01
CA LEU A 398 11.11 -19.18 -16.62
C LEU A 398 12.04 -20.31 -16.16
N THR A 399 11.69 -21.57 -16.44
CA THR A 399 12.52 -22.75 -16.15
C THR A 399 13.87 -22.69 -16.87
N LEU A 400 13.89 -22.30 -18.15
CA LEU A 400 15.14 -22.06 -18.89
C LEU A 400 16.02 -20.98 -18.23
N PHE A 401 15.43 -19.95 -17.61
CA PHE A 401 16.20 -18.90 -16.93
C PHE A 401 16.67 -19.34 -15.53
N LEU A 402 15.85 -20.08 -14.77
CA LEU A 402 16.26 -20.75 -13.51
C LEU A 402 17.46 -21.67 -13.74
N LEU A 403 17.39 -22.56 -14.74
CA LEU A 403 18.47 -23.47 -15.09
C LEU A 403 19.73 -22.72 -15.54
N ALA A 404 19.58 -21.63 -16.30
CA ALA A 404 20.71 -20.78 -16.72
C ALA A 404 21.36 -20.02 -15.55
N LEU A 405 20.63 -19.69 -14.48
CA LEU A 405 21.17 -19.09 -13.26
C LEU A 405 21.84 -20.14 -12.38
N ARG A 406 21.23 -21.32 -12.21
CA ARG A 406 21.80 -22.46 -11.46
C ARG A 406 23.09 -22.97 -12.12
N ALA A 407 23.13 -23.08 -13.45
CA ALA A 407 24.34 -23.43 -14.21
C ALA A 407 25.45 -22.36 -14.20
N ARG A 408 25.20 -21.18 -13.61
CA ARG A 408 26.20 -20.13 -13.33
C ARG A 408 26.56 -20.03 -11.85
N ASN A 409 26.01 -20.91 -11.02
CA ASN A 409 26.09 -20.88 -9.56
C ASN A 409 25.50 -19.59 -8.95
N GLU A 410 24.59 -18.90 -9.67
CA GLU A 410 23.89 -17.70 -9.20
C GLU A 410 22.66 -18.08 -8.34
N HIS A 411 22.81 -19.06 -7.44
CA HIS A 411 21.72 -19.73 -6.71
C HIS A 411 20.71 -18.75 -6.09
N ARG A 412 21.17 -17.77 -5.30
CA ARG A 412 20.33 -16.72 -4.72
C ARG A 412 19.41 -16.02 -5.73
N GLN A 413 19.86 -15.78 -6.96
CA GLN A 413 19.03 -15.16 -8.01
C GLN A 413 18.02 -16.15 -8.60
N ALA A 414 18.37 -17.43 -8.66
CA ALA A 414 17.40 -18.49 -9.01
C ALA A 414 16.35 -18.62 -7.91
N ASP A 415 16.74 -18.55 -6.63
CA ASP A 415 15.81 -18.69 -5.50
C ASP A 415 14.90 -17.44 -5.35
N GLU A 416 15.44 -16.23 -5.58
CA GLU A 416 14.64 -15.00 -5.71
C GLU A 416 13.66 -15.06 -6.92
N LEU A 417 14.05 -15.69 -8.02
CA LEU A 417 13.19 -15.91 -9.19
C LEU A 417 12.12 -16.98 -8.94
N GLU A 418 12.47 -18.07 -8.27
CA GLU A 418 11.55 -19.17 -7.93
C GLU A 418 10.51 -18.71 -6.90
N ALA A 419 10.90 -17.88 -5.92
CA ALA A 419 9.96 -17.19 -5.04
C ALA A 419 8.97 -16.31 -5.83
N ILE A 420 9.43 -15.58 -6.86
CA ILE A 420 8.55 -14.80 -7.75
C ILE A 420 7.61 -15.72 -8.57
N MET A 421 8.07 -16.90 -8.99
CA MET A 421 7.23 -17.88 -9.70
C MET A 421 6.15 -18.47 -8.79
N GLN A 422 6.48 -18.77 -7.53
CA GLN A 422 5.55 -19.24 -6.49
C GLN A 422 4.68 -18.11 -5.89
N GLY A 423 4.71 -16.89 -6.42
CA GLY A 423 3.98 -15.73 -5.89
C GLY A 423 4.54 -15.12 -4.59
N LYS A 424 5.55 -15.74 -3.99
CA LYS A 424 6.28 -15.33 -2.77
C LYS A 424 7.32 -14.21 -3.04
N GLY A 425 7.15 -13.45 -4.12
CA GLY A 425 8.05 -12.35 -4.50
C GLY A 425 7.87 -11.09 -3.64
N SER A 426 8.64 -10.03 -3.92
CA SER A 426 8.56 -8.76 -3.16
C SER A 426 7.29 -7.91 -3.43
N GLY A 427 6.23 -8.53 -3.95
CA GLY A 427 4.91 -7.94 -4.17
C GLY A 427 3.87 -8.86 -3.55
N LEU A 428 3.17 -8.37 -2.53
CA LEU A 428 2.24 -9.16 -1.73
C LEU A 428 1.04 -9.64 -2.55
N HIS A 429 0.48 -10.80 -2.20
CA HIS A 429 -0.75 -11.30 -2.84
C HIS A 429 -1.93 -10.33 -2.59
N PRO A 430 -2.90 -10.17 -3.53
CA PRO A 430 -4.05 -9.29 -3.32
C PRO A 430 -4.87 -9.63 -2.06
N ALA A 431 -5.00 -10.92 -1.70
CA ALA A 431 -5.67 -11.33 -0.46
C ALA A 431 -4.94 -10.84 0.80
N VAL A 432 -3.60 -10.98 0.86
CA VAL A 432 -2.78 -10.44 1.97
C VAL A 432 -2.90 -8.91 2.04
N CYS A 433 -2.96 -8.23 0.88
CA CYS A 433 -3.22 -6.80 0.82
C CYS A 433 -4.62 -6.39 1.32
N LEU A 434 -5.63 -7.24 1.11
CA LEU A 434 -7.00 -7.04 1.58
C LEU A 434 -7.08 -7.26 3.10
N ALA A 435 -6.53 -8.36 3.62
CA ALA A 435 -6.45 -8.63 5.05
C ALA A 435 -5.72 -7.52 5.82
N ILE A 436 -4.56 -7.06 5.33
CA ILE A 436 -3.86 -5.90 5.91
C ILE A 436 -4.76 -4.66 5.91
N ARG A 437 -5.49 -4.37 4.81
CA ARG A 437 -6.37 -3.20 4.73
C ARG A 437 -7.51 -3.29 5.76
N VAL A 438 -8.21 -4.42 5.81
CA VAL A 438 -9.40 -4.61 6.66
C VAL A 438 -9.01 -4.63 8.14
N ASN A 439 -8.05 -5.47 8.52
CA ASN A 439 -7.69 -5.71 9.92
C ASN A 439 -6.92 -4.53 10.56
N THR A 440 -6.48 -3.54 9.76
CA THR A 440 -5.93 -2.26 10.25
C THR A 440 -6.88 -1.07 10.03
N PHE A 441 -8.15 -1.34 9.71
CA PHE A 441 -9.23 -0.36 9.52
C PHE A 441 -8.91 0.73 8.48
N LEU A 442 -8.08 0.43 7.48
CA LEU A 442 -7.69 1.38 6.44
C LEU A 442 -8.80 1.56 5.40
N SER A 443 -9.37 2.76 5.35
CA SER A 443 -10.27 3.15 4.26
C SER A 443 -9.57 3.03 2.90
N CYS A 444 -10.35 2.77 1.85
CA CYS A 444 -9.85 2.69 0.47
C CYS A 444 -8.97 3.89 0.08
N SER A 445 -9.31 5.09 0.56
CA SER A 445 -8.57 6.34 0.32
C SER A 445 -7.22 6.38 1.05
N GLN A 446 -7.17 6.00 2.34
CA GLN A 446 -5.91 5.88 3.10
C GLN A 446 -5.01 4.79 2.50
N TYR A 447 -5.57 3.62 2.20
CA TYR A 447 -4.85 2.52 1.55
C TYR A 447 -4.29 2.93 0.19
N HIS A 448 -5.07 3.62 -0.65
CA HIS A 448 -4.59 4.11 -1.95
C HIS A 448 -3.47 5.14 -1.80
N LYS A 449 -3.55 6.04 -0.80
CA LYS A 449 -2.47 6.99 -0.47
C LYS A 449 -1.20 6.26 -0.06
N MET A 450 -1.30 5.23 0.79
CA MET A 450 -0.18 4.38 1.20
C MET A 450 0.45 3.66 0.00
N TYR A 451 -0.35 2.92 -0.78
CA TYR A 451 0.06 2.22 -2.02
C TYR A 451 0.79 3.17 -2.98
N ARG A 452 0.23 4.36 -3.24
CA ARG A 452 0.81 5.34 -4.17
C ARG A 452 2.16 5.87 -3.66
N THR A 453 2.26 6.20 -2.37
CA THR A 453 3.50 6.71 -1.76
C THR A 453 4.60 5.65 -1.74
N VAL A 454 4.30 4.42 -1.27
CA VAL A 454 5.28 3.31 -1.23
C VAL A 454 5.77 2.97 -2.63
N LYS A 455 4.88 2.90 -3.63
CA LYS A 455 5.23 2.62 -5.03
C LYS A 455 6.04 3.75 -5.68
N ALA A 456 5.80 5.01 -5.30
CA ALA A 456 6.56 6.16 -5.78
C ALA A 456 7.98 6.23 -5.18
N ILE A 457 8.13 5.92 -3.89
CA ILE A 457 9.43 5.97 -3.19
C ILE A 457 10.31 4.77 -3.56
N THR A 458 9.77 3.55 -3.52
CA THR A 458 10.56 2.32 -3.76
C THR A 458 10.75 1.98 -5.24
N GLY A 459 9.93 2.55 -6.13
CA GLY A 459 9.82 2.15 -7.52
C GLY A 459 9.25 0.73 -7.74
N ARG A 460 8.85 0.02 -6.68
CA ARG A 460 8.32 -1.35 -6.71
C ARG A 460 6.85 -1.39 -6.31
N GLN A 461 6.09 -2.31 -6.90
CA GLN A 461 4.71 -2.57 -6.49
C GLN A 461 4.71 -3.64 -5.39
N ILE A 462 4.87 -3.20 -4.13
CA ILE A 462 4.81 -4.07 -2.95
C ILE A 462 3.35 -4.36 -2.59
N PHE A 463 2.56 -3.31 -2.37
CA PHE A 463 1.11 -3.38 -2.22
C PHE A 463 0.40 -3.43 -3.57
N GLN A 464 -0.79 -4.00 -3.61
CA GLN A 464 -1.59 -4.15 -4.83
C GLN A 464 -2.61 -3.00 -5.00
N PRO A 465 -3.01 -2.64 -6.24
CA PRO A 465 -4.00 -1.59 -6.48
C PRO A 465 -5.41 -2.02 -6.07
N LEU A 466 -6.26 -1.06 -5.67
CA LEU A 466 -7.63 -1.31 -5.19
C LEU A 466 -8.51 -2.19 -6.10
N HIS A 467 -8.31 -2.18 -7.43
CA HIS A 467 -9.08 -3.06 -8.32
C HIS A 467 -8.73 -4.55 -8.13
N ALA A 468 -7.47 -4.87 -7.82
CA ALA A 468 -7.06 -6.24 -7.53
C ALA A 468 -7.60 -6.71 -6.16
N LEU A 469 -7.66 -5.81 -5.17
CA LEU A 469 -8.31 -6.09 -3.89
C LEU A 469 -9.80 -6.37 -4.09
N ARG A 470 -10.53 -5.54 -4.86
CA ARG A 470 -11.96 -5.77 -5.19
C ARG A 470 -12.23 -7.06 -5.96
N THR A 471 -11.27 -7.56 -6.75
CA THR A 471 -11.40 -8.87 -7.40
C THR A 471 -11.20 -10.01 -6.40
N ALA A 472 -10.25 -9.90 -5.47
CA ALA A 472 -10.05 -10.88 -4.41
C ALA A 472 -11.16 -10.88 -3.34
N GLU A 473 -11.73 -9.71 -3.04
CA GLU A 473 -12.86 -9.51 -2.11
C GLU A 473 -14.09 -10.34 -2.53
N LYS A 474 -14.26 -10.64 -3.83
CA LYS A 474 -15.38 -11.45 -4.33
C LYS A 474 -15.41 -12.89 -3.83
N SER A 475 -14.26 -13.54 -3.58
CA SER A 475 -14.24 -14.94 -3.14
C SER A 475 -14.53 -15.11 -1.64
N LEU A 476 -14.67 -14.00 -0.91
CA LEU A 476 -14.96 -13.93 0.53
C LEU A 476 -16.35 -13.35 0.82
N LEU A 477 -17.16 -13.10 -0.22
CA LEU A 477 -18.50 -12.55 -0.11
C LEU A 477 -19.55 -13.62 -0.45
N PRO A 478 -20.73 -13.60 0.20
CA PRO A 478 -21.88 -14.40 -0.21
C PRO A 478 -22.21 -14.22 -1.69
N GLY A 479 -22.54 -15.32 -2.37
CA GLY A 479 -22.82 -15.37 -3.80
C GLY A 479 -21.63 -15.76 -4.69
N TYR A 480 -20.62 -16.46 -4.15
CA TYR A 480 -19.44 -16.91 -4.90
C TYR A 480 -19.31 -18.44 -5.06
N HIS A 481 -19.67 -19.20 -4.02
CA HIS A 481 -19.49 -20.67 -3.99
C HIS A 481 -20.80 -21.39 -4.37
N PRO A 482 -20.75 -22.46 -5.18
CA PRO A 482 -21.91 -23.29 -5.47
C PRO A 482 -22.24 -24.20 -4.28
N PHE A 483 -23.54 -24.49 -4.10
CA PHE A 483 -24.04 -25.37 -3.05
C PHE A 483 -25.43 -25.92 -3.42
N GLU A 484 -25.86 -26.98 -2.76
CA GLU A 484 -27.18 -27.59 -2.94
C GLU A 484 -27.82 -27.93 -1.58
N TRP A 485 -29.16 -28.03 -1.51
CA TRP A 485 -29.90 -28.40 -0.31
C TRP A 485 -30.77 -29.63 -0.59
N GLU A 486 -30.63 -30.67 0.22
CA GLU A 486 -31.40 -31.91 0.12
C GLU A 486 -32.23 -32.15 1.41
N PRO A 487 -33.58 -32.11 1.34
CA PRO A 487 -34.41 -31.68 0.21
C PRO A 487 -34.35 -30.16 -0.05
N PRO A 488 -34.74 -29.67 -1.24
CA PRO A 488 -34.76 -28.25 -1.55
C PRO A 488 -35.57 -27.40 -0.56
N LEU A 489 -35.02 -26.24 -0.19
CA LEU A 489 -35.63 -25.35 0.80
C LEU A 489 -36.98 -24.80 0.36
N LYS A 490 -37.99 -24.91 1.23
CA LYS A 490 -39.34 -24.36 1.02
C LYS A 490 -39.25 -22.83 0.93
N ASN A 491 -39.88 -22.24 -0.10
CA ASN A 491 -39.97 -20.79 -0.35
C ASN A 491 -38.63 -20.04 -0.54
N VAL A 492 -37.49 -20.74 -0.66
CA VAL A 492 -36.17 -20.13 -0.95
C VAL A 492 -35.76 -20.45 -2.40
N SER A 493 -35.12 -19.50 -3.07
CA SER A 493 -34.64 -19.69 -4.45
C SER A 493 -33.35 -20.53 -4.47
N SER A 494 -33.29 -21.51 -5.38
CA SER A 494 -32.10 -22.35 -5.63
C SER A 494 -30.92 -21.61 -6.30
N ASN A 495 -31.06 -20.31 -6.62
CA ASN A 495 -29.95 -19.53 -7.16
C ASN A 495 -28.86 -19.31 -6.08
N THR A 496 -27.64 -19.75 -6.37
CA THR A 496 -26.45 -19.62 -5.49
C THR A 496 -25.84 -18.21 -5.51
N ASP A 497 -25.97 -17.48 -6.62
CA ASP A 497 -25.16 -16.30 -6.93
C ASP A 497 -25.72 -14.99 -6.32
N VAL A 498 -26.40 -15.11 -5.17
CA VAL A 498 -27.14 -14.01 -4.53
C VAL A 498 -26.28 -13.33 -3.46
N GLY A 499 -25.77 -12.14 -3.78
CA GLY A 499 -25.02 -11.29 -2.86
C GLY A 499 -25.91 -10.44 -1.94
N ILE A 500 -25.55 -9.16 -1.77
CA ILE A 500 -26.34 -8.20 -0.97
C ILE A 500 -27.67 -7.94 -1.68
N ILE A 501 -28.77 -8.15 -0.95
CA ILE A 501 -30.14 -7.91 -1.40
C ILE A 501 -30.83 -6.83 -0.57
N ASP A 502 -31.96 -6.35 -1.07
CA ASP A 502 -32.79 -5.38 -0.35
C ASP A 502 -33.49 -6.04 0.84
N GLY A 503 -33.40 -5.44 2.03
CA GLY A 503 -34.08 -5.98 3.21
C GLY A 503 -35.61 -5.93 3.07
N LEU A 504 -36.10 -4.93 2.33
CA LEU A 504 -37.52 -4.75 2.00
C LEU A 504 -38.12 -5.94 1.22
N SER A 505 -37.29 -6.84 0.66
CA SER A 505 -37.68 -8.15 0.10
C SER A 505 -38.82 -8.15 -0.94
N GLY A 506 -39.15 -7.00 -1.54
CA GLY A 506 -40.19 -6.84 -2.56
C GLY A 506 -41.44 -6.06 -2.14
N ILE A 507 -41.50 -5.53 -0.91
CA ILE A 507 -42.58 -4.62 -0.48
C ILE A 507 -42.65 -3.41 -1.45
N GLN A 508 -43.87 -3.02 -1.85
CA GLN A 508 -44.09 -1.92 -2.78
C GLN A 508 -44.23 -0.60 -2.02
N HIS A 509 -43.63 0.47 -2.56
CA HIS A 509 -43.82 1.83 -2.06
C HIS A 509 -44.99 2.51 -2.78
N LEU A 510 -46.21 2.02 -2.56
CA LEU A 510 -47.44 2.72 -2.96
C LEU A 510 -47.84 3.73 -1.88
N VAL A 511 -48.52 4.81 -2.28
CA VAL A 511 -48.99 5.86 -1.34
C VAL A 511 -50.22 5.42 -0.55
N ASP A 512 -50.94 4.41 -1.07
CA ASP A 512 -52.14 3.83 -0.46
C ASP A 512 -51.82 2.70 0.55
N ASP A 513 -50.58 2.19 0.54
CA ASP A 513 -50.08 1.15 1.45
C ASP A 513 -49.46 1.76 2.73
N TYR A 514 -49.11 0.91 3.71
CA TYR A 514 -48.43 1.36 4.93
C TYR A 514 -47.06 1.98 4.62
N PRO A 515 -46.70 3.16 5.20
CA PRO A 515 -45.45 3.85 4.90
C PRO A 515 -44.23 3.06 5.39
N VAL A 516 -43.35 2.68 4.45
CA VAL A 516 -42.13 1.91 4.73
C VAL A 516 -40.95 2.87 4.93
N ASP A 517 -40.95 3.55 6.08
CA ASP A 517 -39.93 4.54 6.48
C ASP A 517 -38.64 3.90 7.03
N THR A 518 -38.16 2.85 6.35
CA THR A 518 -36.93 2.12 6.68
C THR A 518 -36.03 1.89 5.47
N ILE A 519 -34.72 1.82 5.72
CA ILE A 519 -33.72 1.39 4.74
C ILE A 519 -33.00 0.17 5.30
N ALA A 520 -33.18 -0.98 4.66
CA ALA A 520 -32.59 -2.25 5.08
C ALA A 520 -31.76 -2.92 3.98
N LYS A 521 -30.70 -3.63 4.35
CA LYS A 521 -29.90 -4.48 3.45
C LYS A 521 -29.48 -5.76 4.19
N ARG A 522 -29.61 -6.89 3.50
CA ARG A 522 -29.29 -8.22 4.04
C ARG A 522 -28.56 -9.10 3.04
N PHE A 523 -28.02 -10.21 3.52
CA PHE A 523 -27.78 -11.38 2.68
C PHE A 523 -28.96 -12.36 2.80
N ARG A 524 -29.03 -13.33 1.88
CA ARG A 524 -29.87 -14.52 2.08
C ARG A 524 -29.16 -15.47 3.04
N TYR A 525 -29.88 -16.05 4.00
CA TYR A 525 -29.28 -16.70 5.17
C TYR A 525 -28.42 -17.91 4.77
N ASP A 526 -28.94 -18.80 3.93
CA ASP A 526 -28.22 -19.96 3.38
C ASP A 526 -26.91 -19.58 2.68
N VAL A 527 -26.92 -18.56 1.81
CA VAL A 527 -25.72 -18.09 1.10
C VAL A 527 -24.69 -17.50 2.06
N ALA A 528 -25.15 -16.81 3.12
CA ALA A 528 -24.26 -16.29 4.16
C ALA A 528 -23.64 -17.40 5.01
N LEU A 529 -24.37 -18.49 5.30
CA LEU A 529 -23.85 -19.67 6.00
C LEU A 529 -22.82 -20.43 5.15
N VAL A 530 -23.10 -20.63 3.86
CA VAL A 530 -22.14 -21.23 2.92
C VAL A 530 -20.86 -20.40 2.85
N SER A 531 -20.98 -19.09 2.70
CA SER A 531 -19.82 -18.19 2.71
C SER A 531 -19.06 -18.19 4.03
N ALA A 532 -19.73 -18.43 5.16
CA ALA A 532 -19.10 -18.52 6.48
C ALA A 532 -18.42 -19.87 6.73
N LEU A 533 -18.95 -20.97 6.16
CA LEU A 533 -18.33 -22.30 6.23
C LEU A 533 -17.08 -22.40 5.33
N MET A 534 -17.12 -21.85 4.11
CA MET A 534 -15.96 -21.82 3.21
C MET A 534 -14.83 -20.91 3.73
N ASP A 535 -15.16 -19.85 4.47
CA ASP A 535 -14.18 -18.99 5.17
C ASP A 535 -13.42 -19.73 6.30
N MET A 536 -13.94 -20.89 6.73
CA MET A 536 -13.42 -21.74 7.82
C MET A 536 -13.03 -23.15 7.33
N GLU A 537 -12.86 -23.33 6.01
CA GLU A 537 -12.53 -24.63 5.39
C GLU A 537 -11.24 -25.25 5.96
N GLU A 538 -10.18 -24.43 6.09
CA GLU A 538 -8.90 -24.88 6.65
C GLU A 538 -9.02 -25.26 8.14
N ASP A 539 -9.80 -24.50 8.94
CA ASP A 539 -10.03 -24.79 10.36
C ASP A 539 -10.78 -26.12 10.55
N ILE A 540 -11.71 -26.44 9.65
CA ILE A 540 -12.45 -27.72 9.65
C ILE A 540 -11.50 -28.88 9.28
N LEU A 541 -10.60 -28.68 8.31
CA LEU A 541 -9.64 -29.69 7.88
C LEU A 541 -8.53 -29.94 8.91
N GLU A 542 -8.05 -28.91 9.60
CA GLU A 542 -7.14 -29.04 10.76
C GLU A 542 -7.88 -29.67 11.96
N GLY A 543 -9.15 -29.34 12.15
CA GLY A 543 -10.05 -29.98 13.12
C GLY A 543 -10.19 -31.48 12.92
N LEU A 544 -10.36 -31.96 11.68
CA LEU A 544 -10.41 -33.40 11.39
C LEU A 544 -9.07 -34.08 11.74
N LYS A 545 -7.95 -33.48 11.32
CA LYS A 545 -6.58 -34.01 11.55
C LYS A 545 -6.22 -34.08 13.04
N THR A 546 -6.65 -33.11 13.83
CA THR A 546 -6.39 -33.07 15.28
C THR A 546 -7.28 -34.03 16.09
N GLN A 547 -8.29 -34.65 15.46
CA GLN A 547 -9.11 -35.71 16.03
C GLN A 547 -8.80 -37.11 15.42
N ASP A 548 -7.69 -37.25 14.69
CA ASP A 548 -7.30 -38.46 13.95
C ASP A 548 -8.38 -38.99 12.97
N LEU A 549 -9.16 -38.08 12.36
CA LEU A 549 -10.22 -38.37 11.39
C LEU A 549 -9.73 -38.18 9.94
N ASP A 550 -10.23 -39.01 9.02
CA ASP A 550 -9.92 -38.91 7.58
C ASP A 550 -10.39 -37.58 6.97
N ASP A 551 -9.51 -36.88 6.24
CA ASP A 551 -9.87 -35.74 5.38
C ASP A 551 -11.05 -36.06 4.44
N TYR A 552 -11.23 -37.33 4.04
CA TYR A 552 -12.29 -37.77 3.13
C TYR A 552 -13.68 -37.91 3.77
N LEU A 553 -13.81 -37.61 5.07
CA LEU A 553 -15.08 -37.70 5.80
C LEU A 553 -16.13 -36.71 5.27
N LYS A 554 -17.31 -37.24 4.93
CA LYS A 554 -18.42 -36.49 4.31
C LYS A 554 -19.49 -35.99 5.28
N GLY A 555 -19.39 -36.33 6.56
CA GLY A 555 -20.42 -36.03 7.56
C GLY A 555 -21.53 -37.10 7.63
N PRO A 556 -22.73 -36.77 8.17
CA PRO A 556 -23.22 -35.42 8.42
C PRO A 556 -22.51 -34.69 9.56
N PHE A 557 -22.06 -33.48 9.27
CA PHE A 557 -21.59 -32.51 10.26
C PHE A 557 -22.78 -31.78 10.87
N THR A 558 -22.74 -31.53 12.18
CA THR A 558 -23.74 -30.71 12.89
C THR A 558 -23.10 -29.39 13.30
N VAL A 559 -23.66 -28.29 12.81
CA VAL A 559 -23.16 -26.93 12.97
C VAL A 559 -24.06 -26.18 13.95
N VAL A 560 -23.51 -25.73 15.08
CA VAL A 560 -24.24 -24.94 16.07
C VAL A 560 -24.02 -23.45 15.80
N ILE A 561 -25.10 -22.72 15.54
CA ILE A 561 -25.08 -21.29 15.25
C ILE A 561 -25.65 -20.53 16.45
N LYS A 562 -24.90 -19.55 16.98
CA LYS A 562 -25.46 -18.52 17.87
C LYS A 562 -26.04 -17.41 17.01
N GLU A 563 -27.31 -17.10 17.19
CA GLU A 563 -27.97 -15.95 16.57
C GLU A 563 -28.03 -14.79 17.55
N SER A 564 -28.01 -13.56 17.04
CA SER A 564 -28.01 -12.35 17.87
C SER A 564 -28.67 -11.18 17.14
N CYS A 565 -29.54 -10.45 17.83
CA CYS A 565 -30.18 -9.25 17.32
C CYS A 565 -30.15 -8.17 18.41
N ASP A 566 -29.77 -6.94 18.04
CA ASP A 566 -29.51 -5.84 18.97
C ASP A 566 -29.93 -4.49 18.37
N GLY A 567 -30.48 -3.62 19.22
CA GLY A 567 -31.01 -2.31 18.87
C GLY A 567 -30.07 -1.17 19.27
N MET A 568 -29.64 -0.39 18.29
CA MET A 568 -28.71 0.73 18.46
C MET A 568 -29.45 2.06 18.37
N GLY A 569 -29.43 2.84 19.45
CA GLY A 569 -29.85 4.25 19.45
C GLY A 569 -28.75 5.22 19.02
N ASP A 570 -29.10 6.51 18.96
CA ASP A 570 -28.22 7.63 18.62
C ASP A 570 -27.55 7.52 17.23
N VAL A 571 -28.21 6.87 16.27
CA VAL A 571 -27.71 6.65 14.90
C VAL A 571 -28.19 7.77 13.99
N SER A 572 -27.49 8.92 14.02
CA SER A 572 -27.86 10.15 13.32
C SER A 572 -28.35 9.96 11.87
N GLU A 573 -29.50 10.54 11.52
CA GLU A 573 -29.98 10.61 10.14
C GLU A 573 -28.99 11.41 9.25
N LYS A 574 -28.99 11.13 7.94
CA LYS A 574 -28.16 11.84 6.95
C LYS A 574 -29.04 12.57 5.93
N HIS A 575 -28.78 13.87 5.75
CA HIS A 575 -29.31 14.62 4.62
C HIS A 575 -29.03 13.90 3.29
N GLY A 576 -30.06 13.71 2.48
CA GLY A 576 -29.98 13.01 1.21
C GLY A 576 -31.32 12.99 0.48
N CYS A 577 -31.49 12.01 -0.41
CA CYS A 577 -32.79 11.63 -0.96
C CYS A 577 -33.12 10.21 -0.47
N GLY A 578 -34.36 10.01 -0.02
CA GLY A 578 -34.86 8.80 0.60
C GLY A 578 -36.17 9.09 1.35
N PRO A 579 -36.79 8.08 1.99
CA PRO A 579 -37.78 8.31 3.05
C PRO A 579 -37.12 9.03 4.24
N ALA A 580 -37.93 9.56 5.15
CA ALA A 580 -37.44 9.87 6.49
C ALA A 580 -37.10 8.55 7.20
N VAL A 581 -36.03 8.51 8.00
CA VAL A 581 -35.63 7.29 8.72
C VAL A 581 -35.39 7.57 10.20
N PRO A 582 -35.74 6.64 11.11
CA PRO A 582 -35.49 6.83 12.53
C PRO A 582 -33.99 6.89 12.84
N GLU A 583 -33.60 7.66 13.86
CA GLU A 583 -32.22 7.73 14.37
C GLU A 583 -31.81 6.50 15.20
N LYS A 584 -32.26 5.33 14.76
CA LYS A 584 -32.07 4.00 15.35
C LYS A 584 -31.73 2.99 14.27
N ALA A 585 -30.96 1.97 14.63
CA ALA A 585 -30.64 0.86 13.73
C ALA A 585 -30.75 -0.47 14.46
N VAL A 586 -31.29 -1.49 13.78
CA VAL A 586 -31.32 -2.86 14.27
C VAL A 586 -30.34 -3.71 13.44
N ARG A 587 -29.55 -4.54 14.12
CA ARG A 587 -28.57 -5.43 13.49
C ARG A 587 -28.81 -6.88 13.88
N PHE A 588 -29.11 -7.71 12.89
CA PHE A 588 -29.14 -9.16 13.01
C PHE A 588 -27.79 -9.75 12.56
N SER A 589 -27.21 -10.61 13.39
CA SER A 589 -25.89 -11.23 13.22
C SER A 589 -25.94 -12.71 13.63
N PHE A 590 -24.96 -13.49 13.17
CA PHE A 590 -24.75 -14.86 13.64
C PHE A 590 -23.26 -15.17 13.85
N THR A 591 -22.99 -16.18 14.67
CA THR A 591 -21.65 -16.73 14.94
C THR A 591 -21.70 -18.25 14.83
N LEU A 592 -20.73 -18.86 14.14
CA LEU A 592 -20.53 -20.32 14.14
C LEU A 592 -19.83 -20.70 15.45
N MET A 593 -20.55 -21.38 16.35
CA MET A 593 -20.07 -21.67 17.70
C MET A 593 -19.24 -22.95 17.78
N SER A 594 -19.72 -24.02 17.13
CA SER A 594 -19.00 -25.29 17.02
C SER A 594 -19.50 -26.09 15.81
N ILE A 595 -18.63 -26.96 15.31
CA ILE A 595 -18.93 -27.94 14.27
C ILE A 595 -18.53 -29.30 14.83
N SER A 596 -19.45 -30.26 14.80
CA SER A 596 -19.23 -31.62 15.27
C SER A 596 -19.60 -32.66 14.19
N VAL A 597 -19.12 -33.89 14.35
CA VAL A 597 -19.46 -35.01 13.48
C VAL A 597 -19.80 -36.23 14.31
N ALA A 598 -20.80 -37.00 13.88
CA ALA A 598 -21.22 -38.23 14.55
C ALA A 598 -20.29 -39.38 14.17
N GLN A 599 -19.73 -40.06 15.18
CA GLN A 599 -18.84 -41.22 15.02
C GLN A 599 -19.33 -42.34 15.96
N GLY A 600 -20.16 -43.24 15.41
CA GLY A 600 -20.91 -44.19 16.23
C GLY A 600 -21.89 -43.46 17.16
N ASP A 601 -21.87 -43.81 18.45
CA ASP A 601 -22.76 -43.23 19.48
C ASP A 601 -22.26 -41.88 20.04
N ALA A 602 -21.10 -41.38 19.58
CA ALA A 602 -20.47 -40.16 20.10
C ALA A 602 -20.41 -39.03 19.04
N ASN A 603 -20.62 -37.79 19.47
CA ASN A 603 -20.38 -36.60 18.64
C ASN A 603 -19.01 -35.99 18.97
N VAL A 604 -18.09 -36.06 18.01
CA VAL A 604 -16.74 -35.47 18.12
C VAL A 604 -16.81 -34.01 17.68
N LYS A 605 -16.25 -33.08 18.46
CA LYS A 605 -16.10 -31.68 18.02
C LYS A 605 -14.90 -31.55 17.09
N VAL A 606 -15.15 -31.05 15.89
CA VAL A 606 -14.14 -30.74 14.87
C VAL A 606 -13.67 -29.30 15.00
N PHE A 607 -14.59 -28.37 15.27
CA PHE A 607 -14.31 -26.96 15.53
C PHE A 607 -15.10 -26.47 16.75
N GLU A 608 -14.50 -25.55 17.53
CA GLU A 608 -15.14 -24.82 18.63
C GLU A 608 -14.53 -23.41 18.70
N GLU A 609 -15.37 -22.37 18.65
CA GLU A 609 -14.90 -20.98 18.64
C GLU A 609 -14.28 -20.60 20.00
N SER A 610 -12.98 -20.32 19.98
CA SER A 610 -12.17 -19.92 21.12
C SER A 610 -12.62 -18.64 21.84
N LYS A 611 -13.26 -17.71 21.13
CA LYS A 611 -13.61 -16.35 21.59
C LYS A 611 -15.00 -15.94 21.08
N PRO A 612 -16.08 -16.64 21.49
CA PRO A 612 -17.43 -16.50 20.90
C PRO A 612 -18.12 -15.16 21.17
N ASN A 613 -17.49 -14.29 21.97
CA ASN A 613 -17.92 -12.93 22.27
C ASN A 613 -16.99 -11.85 21.66
N SER A 614 -16.15 -12.21 20.69
CA SER A 614 -15.34 -11.25 19.92
C SER A 614 -16.12 -10.68 18.73
N GLU A 615 -15.86 -9.41 18.44
CA GLU A 615 -16.29 -8.70 17.24
C GLU A 615 -15.84 -9.36 15.92
N LEU A 616 -14.80 -10.20 15.95
CA LEU A 616 -14.23 -10.84 14.75
C LEU A 616 -15.08 -12.02 14.24
N CYS A 617 -15.70 -12.77 15.15
CA CYS A 617 -16.51 -13.97 14.81
C CYS A 617 -17.99 -13.65 14.51
N CYS A 618 -18.45 -12.46 14.89
CA CYS A 618 -19.85 -12.02 14.77
C CYS A 618 -20.17 -11.54 13.35
N LYS A 619 -20.56 -12.46 12.46
CA LYS A 619 -20.83 -12.19 11.04
C LYS A 619 -22.19 -11.47 10.89
N PRO A 620 -22.27 -10.26 10.32
CA PRO A 620 -23.53 -9.52 10.16
C PRO A 620 -24.36 -10.05 8.99
N LEU A 621 -25.66 -10.24 9.20
CA LEU A 621 -26.59 -10.82 8.22
C LEU A 621 -27.60 -9.80 7.69
N CYS A 622 -28.15 -8.94 8.55
CA CYS A 622 -29.07 -7.87 8.17
C CYS A 622 -28.82 -6.59 8.97
N LEU A 623 -28.88 -5.46 8.29
CA LEU A 623 -28.78 -4.11 8.85
C LEU A 623 -29.99 -3.31 8.38
N MET A 624 -30.72 -2.69 9.31
CA MET A 624 -31.86 -1.82 9.01
C MET A 624 -31.83 -0.54 9.85
N LEU A 625 -32.35 0.56 9.29
CA LEU A 625 -32.68 1.77 10.06
C LEU A 625 -34.14 1.67 10.50
N ALA A 626 -34.36 1.24 11.75
CA ALA A 626 -35.67 0.96 12.33
C ALA A 626 -35.60 1.15 13.85
N ASP A 627 -36.75 1.39 14.49
CA ASP A 627 -36.89 1.21 15.92
C ASP A 627 -37.05 -0.28 16.23
N GLU A 628 -36.35 -0.78 17.26
CA GLU A 628 -36.63 -2.12 17.82
C GLU A 628 -38.05 -2.23 18.40
N SER A 629 -38.67 -1.08 18.70
CA SER A 629 -40.02 -0.93 19.28
C SER A 629 -41.13 -0.72 18.24
N ASP A 630 -40.80 -0.78 16.95
CA ASP A 630 -41.72 -0.74 15.81
C ASP A 630 -41.88 -2.18 15.31
N HIS A 631 -42.91 -2.86 15.80
CA HIS A 631 -43.10 -4.29 15.58
C HIS A 631 -43.48 -4.59 14.13
N GLU A 632 -44.26 -3.72 13.51
CA GLU A 632 -44.66 -3.77 12.11
C GLU A 632 -43.43 -3.71 11.17
N THR A 633 -42.54 -2.73 11.33
CA THR A 633 -41.31 -2.64 10.55
C THR A 633 -40.36 -3.81 10.87
N LEU A 634 -40.18 -4.14 12.15
CA LEU A 634 -39.26 -5.20 12.57
C LEU A 634 -39.67 -6.58 12.01
N THR A 635 -40.96 -6.92 12.09
CA THR A 635 -41.49 -8.19 11.53
C THR A 635 -41.43 -8.20 10.00
N ALA A 636 -41.73 -7.10 9.32
CA ALA A 636 -41.65 -7.00 7.86
C ALA A 636 -40.23 -7.28 7.32
N ILE A 637 -39.19 -6.79 8.00
CA ILE A 637 -37.80 -6.97 7.56
C ILE A 637 -37.16 -8.28 8.05
N LEU A 638 -37.53 -8.79 9.24
CA LEU A 638 -36.94 -10.03 9.78
C LEU A 638 -37.68 -11.31 9.36
N SER A 639 -38.98 -11.27 9.07
CA SER A 639 -39.74 -12.49 8.71
C SER A 639 -39.20 -13.29 7.52
N PRO A 640 -38.56 -12.70 6.47
CA PRO A 640 -37.89 -13.49 5.44
C PRO A 640 -36.71 -14.30 5.96
N LEU A 641 -35.95 -13.77 6.93
CA LEU A 641 -34.83 -14.50 7.55
C LEU A 641 -35.33 -15.64 8.44
N VAL A 642 -36.44 -15.45 9.15
CA VAL A 642 -37.10 -16.52 9.93
C VAL A 642 -37.63 -17.61 8.99
N ALA A 643 -38.25 -17.25 7.87
CA ALA A 643 -38.72 -18.23 6.88
C ALA A 643 -37.56 -19.03 6.26
N GLU A 644 -36.44 -18.37 5.92
CA GLU A 644 -35.20 -19.01 5.47
C GLU A 644 -34.65 -19.96 6.54
N ARG A 645 -34.60 -19.53 7.81
CA ARG A 645 -34.14 -20.31 8.98
C ARG A 645 -34.96 -21.58 9.23
N GLU A 646 -36.29 -21.46 9.28
CA GLU A 646 -37.17 -22.61 9.54
C GLU A 646 -37.17 -23.62 8.38
N ALA A 647 -36.96 -23.17 7.13
CA ALA A 647 -36.73 -24.07 6.01
C ALA A 647 -35.40 -24.86 6.17
N MET A 648 -34.31 -24.18 6.57
CA MET A 648 -32.99 -24.80 6.74
C MET A 648 -32.93 -25.86 7.85
N LYS A 649 -33.71 -25.71 8.94
CA LYS A 649 -33.81 -26.74 10.01
C LYS A 649 -34.24 -28.11 9.49
N GLN A 650 -35.00 -28.17 8.39
CA GLN A 650 -35.61 -29.39 7.86
C GLN A 650 -34.80 -30.03 6.72
N SER A 651 -33.59 -29.53 6.43
CA SER A 651 -32.79 -29.90 5.25
C SER A 651 -31.30 -30.09 5.57
N VAL A 652 -30.56 -30.69 4.64
CA VAL A 652 -29.12 -30.89 4.70
C VAL A 652 -28.46 -30.08 3.59
N LEU A 653 -27.48 -29.26 3.93
CA LEU A 653 -26.64 -28.54 2.98
C LEU A 653 -25.56 -29.47 2.43
N ILE A 654 -25.41 -29.52 1.10
CA ILE A 654 -24.32 -30.17 0.40
C ILE A 654 -23.39 -29.08 -0.14
N LEU A 655 -22.12 -29.13 0.27
CA LEU A 655 -21.11 -28.12 -0.05
C LEU A 655 -19.79 -28.81 -0.39
N ASP A 656 -19.18 -28.43 -1.51
CA ASP A 656 -17.85 -28.93 -1.91
C ASP A 656 -16.76 -28.17 -1.14
N MET A 657 -15.93 -28.91 -0.41
CA MET A 657 -14.76 -28.43 0.30
C MET A 657 -13.58 -29.36 -0.01
N ALA A 658 -12.46 -28.81 -0.46
CA ALA A 658 -11.27 -29.51 -0.91
C ALA A 658 -11.49 -30.54 -2.05
N GLY A 659 -12.55 -30.38 -2.85
CA GLY A 659 -12.93 -31.32 -3.91
C GLY A 659 -13.75 -32.51 -3.42
N ILE A 660 -14.41 -32.37 -2.26
CA ILE A 660 -15.22 -33.40 -1.61
C ILE A 660 -16.56 -32.78 -1.17
N PRO A 661 -17.71 -33.27 -1.66
CA PRO A 661 -19.01 -32.85 -1.16
C PRO A 661 -19.21 -33.36 0.28
N ARG A 662 -19.37 -32.43 1.21
CA ARG A 662 -19.67 -32.67 2.63
C ARG A 662 -21.09 -32.21 2.97
N MET A 663 -21.71 -32.92 3.91
CA MET A 663 -23.11 -32.74 4.34
C MET A 663 -23.16 -32.01 5.68
N PHE A 664 -23.92 -30.90 5.76
CA PHE A 664 -24.06 -30.09 6.97
C PHE A 664 -25.52 -29.97 7.42
N LYS A 665 -25.76 -30.12 8.72
CA LYS A 665 -27.03 -29.87 9.41
C LYS A 665 -26.86 -28.71 10.38
N PHE A 666 -27.88 -27.88 10.57
CA PHE A 666 -27.79 -26.65 11.35
C PHE A 666 -28.67 -26.67 12.60
N VAL A 667 -28.10 -26.25 13.73
CA VAL A 667 -28.80 -26.03 15.00
C VAL A 667 -28.71 -24.54 15.33
N PHE A 668 -29.80 -23.82 15.07
CA PHE A 668 -29.93 -22.39 15.34
C PHE A 668 -30.25 -22.15 16.82
N ARG A 669 -29.44 -21.34 17.51
CA ARG A 669 -29.61 -21.01 18.93
C ARG A 669 -29.69 -19.50 19.11
N GLY A 670 -30.92 -18.99 19.19
CA GLY A 670 -31.20 -17.59 19.49
C GLY A 670 -30.96 -17.25 20.95
N THR A 671 -29.72 -16.90 21.31
CA THR A 671 -29.33 -16.52 22.69
C THR A 671 -28.76 -15.12 22.83
N GLY A 672 -28.31 -14.47 21.75
CA GLY A 672 -27.78 -13.09 21.80
C GLY A 672 -28.86 -12.03 21.64
N TYR A 673 -29.86 -12.04 22.52
CA TYR A 673 -30.99 -11.11 22.56
C TYR A 673 -31.13 -10.59 23.99
N ASP A 674 -31.42 -9.29 24.17
CA ASP A 674 -31.66 -8.74 25.51
C ASP A 674 -33.08 -9.08 26.02
N GLU A 675 -33.37 -8.88 27.31
CA GLU A 675 -34.71 -9.19 27.84
C GLU A 675 -35.83 -8.34 27.21
N LYS A 676 -35.57 -7.10 26.77
CA LYS A 676 -36.60 -6.32 26.07
C LYS A 676 -36.97 -7.02 24.76
N LEU A 677 -35.99 -7.27 23.90
CA LEU A 677 -36.24 -7.84 22.57
C LEU A 677 -36.78 -9.27 22.65
N VAL A 678 -36.31 -10.11 23.60
CA VAL A 678 -36.89 -11.45 23.83
C VAL A 678 -38.39 -11.36 24.17
N ARG A 679 -38.79 -10.44 25.05
CA ARG A 679 -40.22 -10.26 25.38
C ARG A 679 -41.03 -9.82 24.16
N GLU A 680 -40.49 -8.91 23.37
CA GLU A 680 -41.14 -8.34 22.19
C GLU A 680 -41.31 -9.33 21.03
N VAL A 681 -40.34 -10.24 20.78
CA VAL A 681 -40.43 -11.25 19.70
C VAL A 681 -41.15 -12.55 20.09
N GLU A 682 -41.24 -12.85 21.39
CA GLU A 682 -42.00 -13.98 21.96
C GLU A 682 -43.41 -13.59 22.46
N GLY A 683 -43.88 -12.37 22.14
CA GLY A 683 -45.26 -11.93 22.44
C GLY A 683 -45.59 -11.76 23.92
N LEU A 684 -44.58 -11.59 24.76
CA LEU A 684 -44.69 -11.41 26.22
C LEU A 684 -44.88 -9.93 26.58
N GLU A 685 -45.62 -9.66 27.66
CA GLU A 685 -45.65 -8.32 28.25
C GLU A 685 -44.23 -7.76 28.55
N ALA A 686 -44.05 -6.45 28.38
CA ALA A 686 -42.79 -5.75 28.63
C ALA A 686 -42.26 -5.93 30.08
N SER A 687 -40.96 -5.69 30.29
CA SER A 687 -40.22 -6.09 31.51
C SER A 687 -40.73 -5.53 32.85
N GLY A 688 -41.63 -4.54 32.82
CA GLY A 688 -42.35 -4.03 34.00
C GLY A 688 -43.49 -4.94 34.49
N SER A 689 -43.93 -5.90 33.68
CA SER A 689 -45.03 -6.86 33.94
C SER A 689 -44.97 -7.55 35.31
N THR A 690 -46.14 -7.98 35.79
CA THR A 690 -46.27 -8.92 36.92
C THR A 690 -45.56 -10.26 36.66
N TYR A 691 -45.48 -10.73 35.41
CA TYR A 691 -44.74 -11.95 35.04
C TYR A 691 -43.28 -11.60 34.73
N ILE A 692 -42.42 -11.80 35.72
CA ILE A 692 -41.05 -11.25 35.73
C ILE A 692 -40.04 -12.08 34.94
N CYS A 693 -40.35 -13.34 34.67
CA CYS A 693 -39.44 -14.24 33.96
C CYS A 693 -39.82 -14.36 32.47
N THR A 694 -38.82 -14.67 31.65
CA THR A 694 -39.00 -15.10 30.26
C THR A 694 -38.88 -16.63 30.12
N LEU A 695 -38.63 -17.33 31.22
CA LEU A 695 -38.32 -18.76 31.28
C LEU A 695 -39.39 -19.57 32.03
N CYS A 696 -40.05 -18.95 33.02
CA CYS A 696 -41.07 -19.56 33.85
C CYS A 696 -42.25 -18.59 34.10
N ASP A 697 -43.30 -19.08 34.73
CA ASP A 697 -44.59 -18.38 34.85
C ASP A 697 -44.81 -17.64 36.18
N THR A 698 -43.79 -17.57 37.03
CA THR A 698 -43.86 -16.96 38.36
C THR A 698 -44.22 -15.46 38.32
N THR A 699 -45.04 -15.04 39.28
CA THR A 699 -45.37 -13.62 39.47
C THR A 699 -44.29 -12.89 40.28
N ARG A 700 -44.21 -11.56 40.17
CA ARG A 700 -43.26 -10.73 40.93
C ARG A 700 -43.35 -10.94 42.44
N GLN A 701 -44.54 -11.22 42.95
CA GLN A 701 -44.81 -11.43 44.37
C GLN A 701 -44.39 -12.84 44.81
N GLU A 702 -44.83 -13.87 44.08
CA GLU A 702 -44.45 -15.28 44.28
C GLU A 702 -42.94 -15.48 44.21
N ALA A 703 -42.29 -14.94 43.17
CA ALA A 703 -40.84 -14.95 43.03
C ALA A 703 -40.11 -14.22 44.16
N SER A 704 -40.71 -13.22 44.81
CA SER A 704 -40.12 -12.55 45.97
C SER A 704 -40.23 -13.36 47.27
N GLN A 705 -41.12 -14.36 47.32
CA GLN A 705 -41.31 -15.26 48.45
C GLN A 705 -40.50 -16.55 48.30
N ASN A 706 -40.53 -17.17 47.12
CA ASN A 706 -39.82 -18.42 46.81
C ASN A 706 -38.34 -18.17 46.45
N LEU A 707 -38.07 -17.14 45.64
CA LEU A 707 -36.76 -16.70 45.14
C LEU A 707 -36.01 -17.72 44.25
N VAL A 708 -35.86 -18.97 44.68
CA VAL A 708 -34.93 -19.96 44.09
C VAL A 708 -35.61 -21.19 43.45
N LEU A 709 -36.68 -21.75 44.00
CA LEU A 709 -37.22 -23.03 43.52
C LEU A 709 -38.21 -22.83 42.35
N HIS A 710 -37.69 -22.65 41.14
CA HIS A 710 -38.46 -22.55 39.90
C HIS A 710 -37.76 -23.33 38.78
N SER A 711 -38.52 -24.01 37.91
CA SER A 711 -38.00 -24.65 36.68
C SER A 711 -38.34 -23.83 35.44
N ILE A 712 -37.68 -24.08 34.31
CA ILE A 712 -38.05 -23.53 33.01
C ILE A 712 -39.34 -24.23 32.54
N THR A 713 -40.36 -23.45 32.19
CA THR A 713 -41.62 -23.94 31.59
C THR A 713 -41.77 -23.46 30.15
N ARG A 714 -41.45 -22.19 29.90
CA ARG A 714 -41.78 -21.50 28.65
C ARG A 714 -40.96 -22.00 27.47
N SER A 715 -41.66 -22.21 26.36
CA SER A 715 -41.07 -22.49 25.05
C SER A 715 -41.82 -21.73 23.95
N HIS A 716 -41.17 -21.54 22.80
CA HIS A 716 -41.78 -20.85 21.66
C HIS A 716 -43.08 -21.52 21.17
N ALA A 717 -43.11 -22.86 21.15
CA ALA A 717 -44.32 -23.62 20.80
C ALA A 717 -45.46 -23.38 21.81
N GLU A 718 -45.15 -23.38 23.11
CA GLU A 718 -46.15 -23.10 24.15
C GLU A 718 -46.63 -21.64 24.09
N ASN A 719 -45.75 -20.67 23.81
CA ASN A 719 -46.14 -19.27 23.63
C ASN A 719 -47.11 -19.11 22.44
N LEU A 720 -46.91 -19.86 21.34
CA LEU A 720 -47.84 -19.88 20.21
C LEU A 720 -49.21 -20.44 20.60
N GLU A 721 -49.26 -21.56 21.34
CA GLU A 721 -50.52 -22.14 21.83
C GLU A 721 -51.24 -21.20 22.81
N ARG A 722 -50.51 -20.60 23.75
CA ARG A 722 -51.04 -19.61 24.71
C ARG A 722 -51.61 -18.38 24.00
N TYR A 723 -50.96 -17.89 22.94
CA TYR A 723 -51.50 -16.80 22.12
C TYR A 723 -52.79 -17.21 21.39
N GLU A 724 -52.88 -18.43 20.84
CA GLU A 724 -54.11 -18.89 20.18
C GLU A 724 -55.26 -19.06 21.19
N VAL A 725 -54.98 -19.45 22.45
CA VAL A 725 -55.96 -19.42 23.57
C VAL A 725 -56.38 -17.98 23.91
N TRP A 726 -55.43 -17.05 24.02
CA TRP A 726 -55.70 -15.62 24.26
C TRP A 726 -56.60 -15.02 23.16
N ARG A 727 -56.31 -15.28 21.89
CA ARG A 727 -57.09 -14.75 20.75
C ARG A 727 -58.48 -15.37 20.61
N SER A 728 -58.63 -16.64 20.98
CA SER A 728 -59.91 -17.36 20.83
C SER A 728 -60.84 -17.29 22.05
N ASN A 729 -60.30 -17.04 23.26
CA ASN A 729 -61.00 -17.09 24.55
C ASN A 729 -62.06 -18.22 24.64
N PRO A 730 -61.63 -19.50 24.54
CA PRO A 730 -62.55 -20.64 24.46
C PRO A 730 -63.29 -20.94 25.77
N TYR A 731 -62.90 -20.26 26.87
CA TYR A 731 -63.52 -20.38 28.20
C TYR A 731 -64.45 -19.21 28.53
N HIS A 732 -64.54 -18.19 27.66
CA HIS A 732 -65.30 -16.95 27.87
C HIS A 732 -64.96 -16.21 29.18
N GLU A 733 -63.69 -16.26 29.56
CA GLU A 733 -63.15 -15.62 30.76
C GLU A 733 -63.06 -14.09 30.63
N THR A 734 -63.03 -13.38 31.75
CA THR A 734 -62.71 -11.94 31.77
C THR A 734 -61.25 -11.70 31.39
N VAL A 735 -60.91 -10.45 31.05
CA VAL A 735 -59.56 -10.10 30.57
C VAL A 735 -58.46 -10.44 31.59
N ASP A 736 -58.71 -10.26 32.90
CA ASP A 736 -57.72 -10.54 33.95
C ASP A 736 -57.56 -12.05 34.21
N GLU A 737 -58.66 -12.81 34.19
CA GLU A 737 -58.66 -14.27 34.31
C GLU A 737 -57.95 -14.93 33.11
N LEU A 738 -58.31 -14.52 31.88
CA LEU A 738 -57.70 -14.99 30.65
C LEU A 738 -56.20 -14.63 30.61
N ARG A 739 -55.84 -13.42 31.03
CA ARG A 739 -54.44 -12.95 31.14
C ARG A 739 -53.64 -13.81 32.11
N ASP A 740 -54.22 -14.25 33.22
CA ASP A 740 -53.54 -15.21 34.11
C ASP A 740 -53.50 -16.62 33.53
N ARG A 741 -54.56 -17.11 32.87
CA ARG A 741 -54.53 -18.41 32.17
C ARG A 741 -53.37 -18.52 31.19
N VAL A 742 -53.11 -17.46 30.41
CA VAL A 742 -52.01 -17.42 29.43
C VAL A 742 -50.70 -16.86 29.99
N LYS A 743 -50.65 -16.54 31.29
CA LYS A 743 -49.49 -16.01 32.03
C LYS A 743 -48.80 -14.82 31.35
N GLY A 744 -49.59 -13.91 30.78
CA GLY A 744 -49.11 -12.69 30.13
C GLY A 744 -48.50 -12.86 28.73
N VAL A 745 -48.86 -13.92 28.00
CA VAL A 745 -48.69 -14.00 26.54
C VAL A 745 -49.91 -13.33 25.88
N SER A 746 -49.71 -12.19 25.20
CA SER A 746 -50.83 -11.39 24.64
C SER A 746 -50.63 -10.93 23.19
N ALA A 747 -49.42 -11.06 22.65
CA ALA A 747 -49.11 -10.92 21.23
C ALA A 747 -48.60 -12.25 20.65
N LYS A 748 -48.50 -12.37 19.33
CA LYS A 748 -48.09 -13.62 18.67
C LYS A 748 -46.56 -13.70 18.58
N PRO A 749 -45.92 -14.78 19.08
CA PRO A 749 -44.50 -15.03 18.83
C PRO A 749 -44.19 -15.10 17.32
N PHE A 750 -43.04 -14.56 16.89
CA PHE A 750 -42.60 -14.67 15.49
C PHE A 750 -41.12 -15.04 15.29
N ILE A 751 -40.29 -14.95 16.33
CA ILE A 751 -38.92 -15.51 16.33
C ILE A 751 -38.83 -16.53 17.46
N GLU A 752 -38.39 -17.74 17.14
CA GLU A 752 -38.06 -18.76 18.14
C GLU A 752 -36.75 -18.41 18.84
N THR A 753 -36.84 -18.03 20.11
CA THR A 753 -35.69 -17.81 20.99
C THR A 753 -35.37 -19.05 21.82
N VAL A 754 -34.13 -19.18 22.28
CA VAL A 754 -33.75 -20.24 23.23
C VAL A 754 -33.96 -19.70 24.65
N PRO A 755 -34.72 -20.39 25.53
CA PRO A 755 -34.94 -19.95 26.91
C PRO A 755 -33.65 -20.01 27.73
N SER A 756 -32.91 -18.89 27.74
CA SER A 756 -31.61 -18.68 28.38
C SER A 756 -31.48 -17.24 28.93
N ILE A 757 -30.27 -16.80 29.32
CA ILE A 757 -29.99 -15.51 29.96
C ILE A 757 -28.84 -14.79 29.25
N ASP A 758 -29.00 -13.54 28.85
CA ASP A 758 -27.83 -12.72 28.45
C ASP A 758 -26.97 -12.36 29.66
N ALA A 759 -25.77 -12.93 29.73
CA ALA A 759 -24.77 -12.66 30.76
C ALA A 759 -24.29 -11.19 30.80
N LEU A 760 -24.43 -10.41 29.72
CA LEU A 760 -24.06 -8.99 29.69
C LEU A 760 -25.09 -8.10 30.40
N HIS A 761 -26.36 -8.17 30.01
CA HIS A 761 -27.41 -7.41 30.69
C HIS A 761 -27.72 -7.95 32.09
N CYS A 762 -27.52 -9.25 32.34
CA CYS A 762 -27.51 -9.81 33.70
C CYS A 762 -26.49 -9.10 34.61
N ASP A 763 -25.23 -8.99 34.18
CA ASP A 763 -24.19 -8.27 34.94
C ASP A 763 -24.53 -6.80 35.18
N ILE A 764 -25.07 -6.11 34.18
CA ILE A 764 -25.42 -4.68 34.27
C ILE A 764 -26.64 -4.48 35.19
N GLY A 765 -27.66 -5.32 35.07
CA GLY A 765 -28.87 -5.30 35.90
C GLY A 765 -28.58 -5.61 37.36
N ASN A 766 -27.82 -6.68 37.63
CA ASN A 766 -27.42 -7.08 38.98
C ASN A 766 -26.54 -6.01 39.63
N ALA A 767 -25.53 -5.47 38.92
CA ALA A 767 -24.72 -4.37 39.44
C ALA A 767 -25.53 -3.09 39.69
N ALA A 768 -26.56 -2.81 38.88
CA ALA A 768 -27.43 -1.66 39.07
C ALA A 768 -28.33 -1.81 40.30
N GLU A 769 -28.67 -3.03 40.68
CA GLU A 769 -29.40 -3.31 41.91
C GLU A 769 -28.49 -3.22 43.14
N PHE A 770 -27.27 -3.76 43.08
CA PHE A 770 -26.24 -3.56 44.12
C PHE A 770 -25.89 -2.08 44.35
N TYR A 771 -25.78 -1.26 43.29
CA TYR A 771 -25.59 0.19 43.44
C TYR A 771 -26.73 0.86 44.22
N LYS A 772 -27.98 0.44 44.01
CA LYS A 772 -29.14 0.92 44.79
C LYS A 772 -29.13 0.40 46.24
N ILE A 773 -28.66 -0.83 46.49
CA ILE A 773 -28.44 -1.32 47.86
C ILE A 773 -27.43 -0.41 48.57
N PHE A 774 -26.26 -0.15 47.97
CA PHE A 774 -25.24 0.74 48.55
C PHE A 774 -25.79 2.14 48.83
N GLN A 775 -26.54 2.73 47.90
CA GLN A 775 -27.21 4.03 48.09
C GLN A 775 -28.19 4.02 49.28
N PHE A 776 -28.90 2.91 49.52
CA PHE A 776 -29.95 2.80 50.53
C PHE A 776 -29.39 2.45 51.92
N GLU A 777 -28.29 1.69 52.00
CA GLU A 777 -27.60 1.39 53.26
C GLU A 777 -26.82 2.60 53.79
N ILE A 778 -26.21 3.41 52.90
CA ILE A 778 -25.65 4.74 53.26
C ILE A 778 -26.73 5.67 53.85
N GLY A 779 -27.98 5.48 53.44
CA GLY A 779 -29.13 6.24 53.94
C GLY A 779 -29.83 5.65 55.17
N GLU A 780 -29.43 4.47 55.63
CA GLU A 780 -30.13 3.69 56.67
C GLU A 780 -31.65 3.58 56.43
N VAL A 781 -32.08 3.34 55.19
CA VAL A 781 -33.50 3.29 54.76
C VAL A 781 -34.35 2.27 55.56
N TYR A 782 -33.71 1.25 56.14
CA TYR A 782 -34.36 0.29 57.03
C TYR A 782 -34.80 0.88 58.39
N LYS A 783 -34.33 2.07 58.76
CA LYS A 783 -34.80 2.86 59.92
C LYS A 783 -35.87 3.87 59.51
N ASN A 784 -35.63 4.58 58.41
CA ASN A 784 -36.50 5.64 57.90
C ASN A 784 -36.98 5.28 56.49
N PRO A 785 -38.22 4.77 56.31
CA PRO A 785 -38.73 4.41 54.98
C PRO A 785 -39.15 5.64 54.13
N ASP A 786 -39.74 6.65 54.78
CA ASP A 786 -40.34 7.82 54.13
C ASP A 786 -39.31 8.94 53.85
N VAL A 787 -38.39 8.62 52.95
CA VAL A 787 -37.22 9.44 52.59
C VAL A 787 -37.52 10.39 51.42
N SER A 788 -37.06 11.64 51.51
CA SER A 788 -37.21 12.66 50.47
C SER A 788 -36.45 12.34 49.16
N LYS A 789 -36.85 12.96 48.04
CA LYS A 789 -36.15 12.82 46.75
C LYS A 789 -34.78 13.53 46.77
N GLU A 790 -34.63 14.57 47.59
CA GLU A 790 -33.41 15.34 47.81
C GLU A 790 -32.41 14.52 48.63
N GLU A 791 -32.87 13.81 49.66
CA GLU A 791 -32.04 12.93 50.49
C GLU A 791 -31.48 11.76 49.69
N ARG A 792 -32.31 11.09 48.88
CA ARG A 792 -31.85 10.01 47.98
C ARG A 792 -30.79 10.50 46.99
N LYS A 793 -30.94 11.72 46.44
CA LYS A 793 -29.92 12.38 45.60
C LYS A 793 -28.64 12.72 46.40
N ARG A 794 -28.77 13.14 47.66
CA ARG A 794 -27.63 13.42 48.55
C ARG A 794 -26.81 12.16 48.79
N TRP A 795 -27.44 11.03 49.10
CA TRP A 795 -26.74 9.74 49.29
C TRP A 795 -26.07 9.26 48.02
N GLN A 796 -26.74 9.38 46.87
CA GLN A 796 -26.13 9.09 45.56
C GLN A 796 -24.87 9.94 45.34
N SER A 797 -24.95 11.25 45.60
CA SER A 797 -23.79 12.15 45.48
C SER A 797 -22.65 11.79 46.44
N THR A 798 -22.94 11.30 47.65
CA THR A 798 -21.93 10.81 48.60
C THR A 798 -21.26 9.53 48.10
N LEU A 799 -22.04 8.54 47.68
CA LEU A 799 -21.55 7.28 47.09
C LEU A 799 -20.66 7.56 45.87
N ASP A 800 -21.13 8.38 44.94
CA ASP A 800 -20.43 8.78 43.71
C ASP A 800 -19.10 9.50 43.99
N LYS A 801 -19.05 10.35 45.01
CA LYS A 801 -17.80 11.02 45.45
C LYS A 801 -16.83 10.02 46.08
N HIS A 802 -17.32 9.07 46.86
CA HIS A 802 -16.47 8.08 47.53
C HIS A 802 -15.94 7.02 46.55
N LEU A 803 -16.79 6.47 45.67
CA LEU A 803 -16.37 5.55 44.60
C LEU A 803 -15.35 6.20 43.66
N ARG A 804 -15.46 7.51 43.41
CA ARG A 804 -14.43 8.28 42.70
C ARG A 804 -13.13 8.38 43.49
N LYS A 805 -13.19 8.60 44.81
CA LYS A 805 -12.02 8.77 45.69
C LYS A 805 -11.24 7.47 45.93
N LYS A 806 -11.92 6.33 46.11
CA LYS A 806 -11.29 5.03 46.41
C LYS A 806 -11.11 4.16 45.17
N MET A 807 -12.18 3.93 44.41
CA MET A 807 -12.21 2.97 43.30
C MET A 807 -11.89 3.60 41.94
N ASN A 808 -11.58 4.90 41.90
CA ASN A 808 -11.37 5.69 40.68
C ASN A 808 -12.56 5.63 39.69
N LEU A 809 -13.77 5.38 40.19
CA LEU A 809 -14.98 5.28 39.38
C LEU A 809 -15.59 6.66 39.14
N LYS A 810 -15.73 7.05 37.88
CA LYS A 810 -16.49 8.25 37.48
C LYS A 810 -17.97 7.86 37.35
N PRO A 811 -18.92 8.55 38.02
CA PRO A 811 -20.35 8.29 37.88
C PRO A 811 -20.83 8.35 36.44
N MET A 812 -21.87 7.57 36.13
CA MET A 812 -22.46 7.43 34.80
C MET A 812 -24.00 7.45 34.89
N ILE A 813 -24.66 7.96 33.85
CA ILE A 813 -26.14 8.05 33.80
C ILE A 813 -26.76 6.67 33.52
N ARG A 814 -26.28 5.98 32.47
CA ARG A 814 -26.55 4.55 32.22
C ARG A 814 -25.27 3.77 32.52
N MET A 815 -25.36 2.72 33.34
CA MET A 815 -24.22 1.87 33.65
C MET A 815 -23.89 0.95 32.48
N ASN A 816 -22.58 0.70 32.27
CA ASN A 816 -22.07 -0.27 31.30
C ASN A 816 -21.33 -1.43 31.99
N GLY A 817 -21.03 -2.49 31.24
CA GLY A 817 -20.34 -3.68 31.75
C GLY A 817 -18.94 -3.43 32.31
N ASN A 818 -18.26 -2.35 31.90
CA ASN A 818 -16.95 -1.96 32.46
C ASN A 818 -17.06 -1.36 33.87
N PHE A 819 -18.09 -0.56 34.13
CA PHE A 819 -18.38 -0.06 35.48
C PHE A 819 -18.91 -1.20 36.36
N ALA A 820 -19.83 -2.03 35.85
CA ALA A 820 -20.35 -3.19 36.56
C ALA A 820 -19.22 -4.14 37.02
N ARG A 821 -18.29 -4.53 36.13
CA ARG A 821 -17.13 -5.37 36.48
C ARG A 821 -16.17 -4.77 37.52
N LYS A 822 -16.16 -3.45 37.71
CA LYS A 822 -15.36 -2.79 38.76
C LYS A 822 -16.14 -2.66 40.07
N LEU A 823 -17.43 -2.33 40.00
CA LEU A 823 -18.31 -2.16 41.16
C LEU A 823 -18.57 -3.51 41.87
N MET A 824 -18.68 -4.60 41.12
CA MET A 824 -18.84 -5.96 41.67
C MET A 824 -17.48 -6.52 42.13
N THR A 825 -16.94 -5.96 43.20
CA THR A 825 -15.68 -6.39 43.84
C THR A 825 -15.75 -6.21 45.35
N SER A 826 -15.08 -7.08 46.12
CA SER A 826 -14.99 -6.98 47.58
C SER A 826 -14.40 -5.64 48.04
N GLY A 827 -13.34 -5.17 47.38
CA GLY A 827 -12.75 -3.85 47.66
C GLY A 827 -13.70 -2.66 47.42
N THR A 828 -14.73 -2.80 46.58
CA THR A 828 -15.80 -1.79 46.48
C THR A 828 -16.70 -1.80 47.71
N VAL A 829 -17.03 -2.99 48.24
CA VAL A 829 -17.85 -3.11 49.44
C VAL A 829 -17.12 -2.53 50.66
N GLU A 830 -15.83 -2.81 50.85
CA GLU A 830 -15.06 -2.17 51.94
C GLU A 830 -15.08 -0.63 51.85
N ALA A 831 -14.90 -0.07 50.64
CA ALA A 831 -15.01 1.37 50.42
C ALA A 831 -16.43 1.93 50.63
N VAL A 832 -17.48 1.11 50.50
CA VAL A 832 -18.86 1.50 50.83
C VAL A 832 -19.15 1.37 52.33
N CYS A 833 -18.56 0.38 53.02
CA CYS A 833 -18.67 0.20 54.46
C CYS A 833 -18.11 1.41 55.24
N GLU A 834 -17.06 2.09 54.73
CA GLU A 834 -16.57 3.38 55.25
C GLU A 834 -17.63 4.50 55.33
N LEU A 835 -18.78 4.35 54.66
CA LEU A 835 -19.89 5.30 54.70
C LEU A 835 -21.09 4.84 55.56
N ILE A 836 -21.08 3.59 56.04
CA ILE A 836 -22.21 2.95 56.73
C ILE A 836 -21.89 2.87 58.24
N LYS A 837 -22.83 3.26 59.09
CA LYS A 837 -22.61 3.39 60.55
C LYS A 837 -22.78 2.11 61.36
N CYS A 838 -23.27 1.03 60.74
CA CYS A 838 -23.70 -0.17 61.43
C CYS A 838 -22.86 -1.37 60.99
N GLU A 839 -22.03 -1.90 61.89
CA GLU A 839 -21.12 -3.03 61.60
C GLU A 839 -21.86 -4.29 61.11
N GLU A 840 -23.03 -4.61 61.70
CA GLU A 840 -23.89 -5.73 61.22
C GLU A 840 -24.32 -5.56 59.74
N ARG A 841 -24.42 -4.32 59.24
CA ARG A 841 -24.72 -4.04 57.83
C ARG A 841 -23.48 -4.17 56.96
N HIS A 842 -22.28 -3.95 57.48
CA HIS A 842 -21.04 -4.26 56.77
C HIS A 842 -20.91 -5.77 56.55
N GLU A 843 -21.12 -6.57 57.60
CA GLU A 843 -21.08 -8.03 57.52
C GLU A 843 -22.08 -8.56 56.49
N ALA A 844 -23.34 -8.11 56.56
CA ALA A 844 -24.37 -8.50 55.59
C ALA A 844 -24.05 -8.11 54.15
N LEU A 845 -23.38 -6.96 53.91
CA LEU A 845 -22.95 -6.55 52.58
C LEU A 845 -21.72 -7.31 52.08
N ARG A 846 -20.77 -7.62 52.97
CA ARG A 846 -19.59 -8.45 52.69
C ARG A 846 -20.03 -9.86 52.27
N GLU A 847 -20.91 -10.49 53.05
CA GLU A 847 -21.43 -11.83 52.77
C GLU A 847 -22.23 -11.86 51.46
N LEU A 848 -23.11 -10.88 51.22
CA LEU A 848 -23.90 -10.78 49.99
C LEU A 848 -23.00 -10.64 48.74
N MET A 849 -21.93 -9.85 48.81
CA MET A 849 -20.97 -9.70 47.71
C MET A 849 -20.06 -10.92 47.53
N ASP A 850 -19.61 -11.56 48.61
CA ASP A 850 -18.82 -12.80 48.54
C ASP A 850 -19.62 -13.93 47.87
N LEU A 851 -20.89 -14.12 48.25
CA LEU A 851 -21.80 -15.06 47.58
C LEU A 851 -22.00 -14.69 46.10
N TYR A 852 -22.22 -13.41 45.78
CA TYR A 852 -22.31 -12.96 44.39
C TYR A 852 -21.04 -13.28 43.60
N LEU A 853 -19.85 -13.07 44.18
CA LEU A 853 -18.57 -13.35 43.55
C LEU A 853 -18.27 -14.85 43.39
N LYS A 854 -18.79 -15.70 44.28
CA LYS A 854 -18.74 -17.17 44.16
C LYS A 854 -19.68 -17.70 43.07
N MET A 855 -20.87 -17.14 42.95
CA MET A 855 -21.86 -17.56 41.94
C MET A 855 -21.51 -17.02 40.55
N LYS A 856 -21.02 -15.78 40.47
CA LYS A 856 -20.81 -15.04 39.22
C LYS A 856 -20.02 -15.75 38.10
N PRO A 857 -18.93 -16.50 38.36
CA PRO A 857 -18.21 -17.22 37.32
C PRO A 857 -19.08 -18.21 36.53
N VAL A 858 -20.06 -18.85 37.18
CA VAL A 858 -20.85 -19.94 36.59
C VAL A 858 -21.69 -19.49 35.39
N TRP A 859 -22.18 -18.25 35.37
CA TRP A 859 -22.91 -17.69 34.20
C TRP A 859 -22.05 -16.80 33.29
N ARG A 860 -20.71 -16.82 33.44
CA ARG A 860 -19.81 -15.88 32.75
C ARG A 860 -18.56 -16.46 32.12
N THR A 861 -18.15 -17.62 32.59
CA THR A 861 -17.01 -18.38 32.10
C THR A 861 -17.43 -19.23 30.90
N SER A 862 -16.56 -19.41 29.91
CA SER A 862 -16.92 -20.05 28.62
C SER A 862 -17.19 -21.55 28.73
N CYS A 863 -16.60 -22.23 29.71
CA CYS A 863 -16.89 -23.63 30.02
C CYS A 863 -16.83 -23.86 31.54
N PRO A 864 -17.85 -23.45 32.31
CA PRO A 864 -17.79 -23.44 33.77
C PRO A 864 -17.65 -24.84 34.38
N THR A 865 -18.13 -25.89 33.69
CA THR A 865 -17.95 -27.30 34.05
C THR A 865 -16.49 -27.78 34.00
N LYS A 866 -15.60 -27.08 33.28
CA LYS A 866 -14.15 -27.33 33.25
C LYS A 866 -13.36 -26.31 34.06
N GLU A 867 -13.75 -25.05 34.00
CA GLU A 867 -13.00 -23.92 34.55
C GLU A 867 -13.32 -23.61 36.02
N CYS A 868 -14.54 -23.93 36.50
CA CYS A 868 -14.95 -23.69 37.89
C CYS A 868 -15.97 -24.72 38.45
N PRO A 869 -15.75 -26.04 38.28
CA PRO A 869 -16.74 -27.09 38.61
C PRO A 869 -17.22 -27.07 40.07
N GLU A 870 -16.36 -26.71 41.02
CA GLU A 870 -16.74 -26.58 42.45
C GLU A 870 -17.82 -25.50 42.65
N LEU A 871 -17.73 -24.37 41.94
CA LEU A 871 -18.71 -23.28 42.02
C LEU A 871 -20.03 -23.64 41.32
N VAL A 872 -19.98 -24.46 40.26
CA VAL A 872 -21.18 -25.06 39.64
C VAL A 872 -21.89 -25.96 40.65
N CYS A 873 -21.16 -26.89 41.28
CA CYS A 873 -21.72 -27.83 42.26
C CYS A 873 -22.29 -27.12 43.51
N GLN A 874 -21.67 -26.02 43.95
CA GLN A 874 -22.13 -25.25 45.11
C GLN A 874 -23.19 -24.18 44.76
N TYR A 875 -23.54 -23.99 43.48
CA TYR A 875 -24.35 -22.85 43.05
C TYR A 875 -25.71 -22.79 43.76
N SER A 876 -26.42 -23.91 43.86
CA SER A 876 -27.76 -23.97 44.47
C SER A 876 -27.75 -23.70 45.97
N PHE A 877 -26.66 -24.02 46.68
CA PHE A 877 -26.48 -23.65 48.08
C PHE A 877 -26.19 -22.15 48.23
N ASN A 878 -25.29 -21.63 47.38
CA ASN A 878 -24.96 -20.21 47.37
C ASN A 878 -26.18 -19.33 47.00
N SER A 879 -27.03 -19.77 46.06
CA SER A 879 -28.26 -19.05 45.67
C SER A 879 -29.31 -19.07 46.78
N GLN A 880 -29.49 -20.19 47.47
CA GLN A 880 -30.35 -20.30 48.66
C GLN A 880 -29.88 -19.35 49.77
N ARG A 881 -28.59 -19.34 50.10
CA ARG A 881 -28.04 -18.45 51.13
C ARG A 881 -28.14 -16.96 50.73
N PHE A 882 -27.92 -16.64 49.46
CA PHE A 882 -28.11 -15.29 48.94
C PHE A 882 -29.58 -14.83 49.07
N ALA A 883 -30.53 -15.71 48.71
CA ALA A 883 -31.97 -15.47 48.87
C ALA A 883 -32.38 -15.28 50.35
N GLU A 884 -31.81 -16.07 51.26
CA GLU A 884 -31.99 -15.91 52.71
C GLU A 884 -31.53 -14.52 53.20
N LEU A 885 -30.36 -14.05 52.76
CA LEU A 885 -29.86 -12.70 53.11
C LEU A 885 -30.76 -11.58 52.57
N LEU A 886 -31.24 -11.71 51.32
CA LEU A 886 -32.17 -10.73 50.74
C LEU A 886 -33.49 -10.65 51.51
N SER A 887 -34.07 -11.81 51.86
CA SER A 887 -35.35 -11.91 52.56
C SER A 887 -35.28 -11.58 54.05
N THR A 888 -34.11 -11.71 54.69
CA THR A 888 -33.89 -11.37 56.10
C THR A 888 -33.31 -9.96 56.29
N LYS A 889 -32.02 -9.75 55.98
CA LYS A 889 -31.29 -8.49 56.23
C LYS A 889 -31.77 -7.36 55.33
N PHE A 890 -32.11 -7.65 54.07
CA PHE A 890 -32.56 -6.65 53.08
C PHE A 890 -34.08 -6.64 52.84
N ARG A 891 -34.88 -7.24 53.75
CA ARG A 891 -36.34 -7.36 53.63
C ARG A 891 -37.06 -6.06 53.25
N TYR A 892 -36.65 -4.94 53.85
CA TYR A 892 -37.17 -3.59 53.58
C TYR A 892 -37.15 -3.18 52.09
N ARG A 893 -36.30 -3.83 51.27
CA ARG A 893 -36.20 -3.64 49.83
C ARG A 893 -36.91 -4.72 49.01
N TYR A 894 -36.94 -5.97 49.47
CA TYR A 894 -37.36 -7.12 48.66
C TYR A 894 -38.70 -7.77 49.06
N ASP A 895 -39.33 -7.35 50.16
CA ASP A 895 -40.69 -7.77 50.50
C ASP A 895 -41.66 -7.40 49.36
N GLY A 896 -42.32 -8.41 48.79
CA GLY A 896 -43.25 -8.29 47.67
C GLY A 896 -42.65 -7.96 46.29
N LYS A 897 -41.31 -7.87 46.14
CA LYS A 897 -40.68 -7.50 44.84
C LYS A 897 -39.24 -7.96 44.68
N ILE A 898 -38.91 -8.45 43.49
CA ILE A 898 -37.56 -8.77 43.03
C ILE A 898 -37.33 -8.25 41.61
N THR A 899 -36.06 -8.07 41.21
CA THR A 899 -35.70 -7.74 39.82
C THR A 899 -35.66 -8.99 38.95
N ASN A 900 -36.03 -8.83 37.67
CA ASN A 900 -36.11 -9.93 36.72
C ASN A 900 -34.76 -10.69 36.60
N TYR A 901 -33.63 -9.97 36.61
CA TYR A 901 -32.29 -10.57 36.58
C TYR A 901 -31.86 -11.25 37.88
N PHE A 902 -32.20 -10.73 39.08
CA PHE A 902 -31.94 -11.48 40.32
C PHE A 902 -32.73 -12.80 40.33
N HIS A 903 -34.01 -12.79 39.98
CA HIS A 903 -34.80 -14.02 39.89
C HIS A 903 -34.20 -15.03 38.88
N LYS A 904 -33.87 -14.58 37.65
CA LYS A 904 -33.20 -15.43 36.64
C LYS A 904 -31.88 -16.00 37.14
N THR A 905 -31.05 -15.19 37.80
CA THR A 905 -29.77 -15.60 38.37
C THR A 905 -29.96 -16.66 39.46
N LEU A 906 -30.86 -16.42 40.41
CA LEU A 906 -31.03 -17.26 41.60
C LEU A 906 -31.73 -18.60 41.32
N ALA A 907 -32.65 -18.64 40.34
CA ALA A 907 -33.46 -19.82 40.04
C ALA A 907 -32.91 -20.69 38.89
N HIS A 908 -32.65 -20.10 37.72
CA HIS A 908 -32.53 -20.88 36.47
C HIS A 908 -31.11 -21.15 35.97
N VAL A 909 -30.08 -20.53 36.55
CA VAL A 909 -28.68 -20.72 36.10
C VAL A 909 -28.23 -22.18 36.13
N PRO A 910 -28.49 -22.99 37.18
CA PRO A 910 -28.09 -24.41 37.18
C PRO A 910 -28.72 -25.21 36.05
N GLU A 911 -30.03 -25.04 35.83
CA GLU A 911 -30.82 -25.74 34.81
C GLU A 911 -30.36 -25.40 33.38
N ILE A 912 -30.00 -24.13 33.12
CA ILE A 912 -29.44 -23.72 31.83
C ILE A 912 -28.03 -24.29 31.64
N ILE A 913 -27.18 -24.30 32.68
CA ILE A 913 -25.83 -24.87 32.60
C ILE A 913 -25.85 -26.38 32.40
N GLU A 914 -26.80 -27.10 32.99
CA GLU A 914 -26.99 -28.54 32.75
C GLU A 914 -27.45 -28.82 31.31
N ARG A 915 -28.38 -28.02 30.78
CA ARG A 915 -28.94 -28.18 29.42
C ARG A 915 -27.99 -27.74 28.29
N ASP A 916 -27.26 -26.64 28.50
CA ASP A 916 -26.50 -25.95 27.44
C ASP A 916 -24.97 -26.02 27.63
N GLY A 917 -24.49 -26.40 28.82
CA GLY A 917 -23.08 -26.46 29.20
C GLY A 917 -22.43 -25.10 29.50
N SER A 918 -23.01 -23.99 29.03
CA SER A 918 -22.57 -22.61 29.26
C SER A 918 -23.71 -21.61 29.01
N ILE A 919 -23.51 -20.35 29.43
CA ILE A 919 -24.39 -19.19 29.18
C ILE A 919 -23.61 -18.13 28.37
#